data_AF-A0A8D9BJ49-F1
#
_entry.id   AF-A0A8D9BJ49-F1
#
_cell.length_a   1.000
_cell.length_b   1.000
_cell.length_c   1.000
_cell.angle_alpha   90.00
_cell.angle_beta   90.00
_cell.angle_gamma   90.00
#
_symmetry.space_group_name_H-M   'P 1'
#
loop_
_entity.id
_entity.type
_entity.pdbx_description
1 polymer ?
#
loop_
_entity_poly.entity_id
_entity_poly.type
_entity_poly.pdbx_seq_one_letter_code
_entity_poly.pdbx_strand_id
1 'polypeptide(L)'
;MNPSVSKGNTITYKPHLMGDREYLGTITSLLLNVNYSSALVNSRIQLHYLGDSQKTIPESFVDKESKLFPEPGEKYTIMTQALSEEFLFFATSEFELKIYSLSEWKFVSNYKHSDKIKSIYPDIYGICLILIEMNNSGFLYHTAMDYLLPIPEFPAATEQVLWDTVPADRNVFVCCTKTSVLTYLFMPNYFEGPKVVMIGSTTIQSAQSPVLLTKGMLTIVSSSNKPMDITLDTHKTTIHNPAQTLDISLQKTLKLLNWKEAWNICAVQNLTDSWRRFAEACLQNIEFTWAIRAYQSLDEASMVWCLESLIEEEEDTSILCGHVAALLGNHDIAQQRYLTSDEPTMALTLRRDLRQWREALALATSLSSEQTPLISCDYAQQLEMTGQYAQALSYYQKCLDLTTPEQQDNECQRKCKEGIARTSIRVGDFRLGIRLAAESNSSVLKNECADILQQFNKLNDAVTLYESANNYEKAATCYIQLKNWTKIGQLLPHVKSVSTFIQYAKAREAMGNFKESVDAYERAEDYDNVVRVDLDHLNDIRHAVDTVNAKKCVEGAKRIADYCNKHGDFGAAIHFLILSKCYQDAFLLSQEHKKVHEFGKYLLEEDEPNTTELKRLAVYFEEEKDTFRAAQYYYHAKEYGKAMKLLLATARQNKDSDEILWLGVSIVNESHDEKLVAAFRGLLEGKLDGTERHPKFLYRVFMNQGDYLQASTCALAVARDDATRGNYRNCHETLFSTIQELKKHGLQVGNDLMAGLMLIHSYLLARYHVRNSNHDLAAPLLVRVAESISFFPLHAPSILTSTVIECKKANLKESALKFATLLLRPEYRNNMEDKYRKQIELIVRKAPRMENVSIEELSLLPCPYCDTLLPDMTLHCSSCARIIPFCIASGKHITSSEITQCPECNFPAFHRHLIMIVEQEGFCPLCRTDLRGRPLPNDVNIKEL
;
A
#
# COMPACT_ATOMS: atom_id res chain seq x y z
N MET A 1 -33.46 -48.95 -14.63
CA MET A 1 -34.63 -48.88 -15.55
C MET A 1 -35.32 -47.55 -15.32
N ASN A 2 -35.56 -46.76 -16.36
CA ASN A 2 -36.33 -45.50 -16.26
C ASN A 2 -37.79 -45.83 -15.91
N PRO A 3 -38.41 -45.20 -14.90
CA PRO A 3 -39.86 -45.22 -14.77
C PRO A 3 -40.42 -44.11 -15.66
N SER A 4 -40.72 -44.46 -16.91
CA SER A 4 -41.61 -43.63 -17.73
C SER A 4 -43.02 -43.73 -17.14
N VAL A 5 -43.46 -42.68 -16.46
CA VAL A 5 -44.86 -42.46 -16.11
C VAL A 5 -45.62 -42.26 -17.41
N SER A 6 -46.14 -43.35 -17.97
CA SER A 6 -47.08 -43.31 -19.08
C SER A 6 -48.45 -42.88 -18.53
N LYS A 7 -48.87 -41.68 -18.91
CA LYS A 7 -50.24 -41.21 -18.73
C LYS A 7 -51.21 -42.20 -19.38
N GLY A 8 -52.12 -42.75 -18.59
CA GLY A 8 -53.46 -43.11 -19.06
C GLY A 8 -53.59 -44.20 -20.14
N ASN A 9 -52.77 -45.25 -20.11
CA ASN A 9 -53.14 -46.50 -20.78
C ASN A 9 -53.77 -47.43 -19.75
N THR A 10 -55.06 -47.75 -19.94
CA THR A 10 -55.66 -48.95 -19.36
C THR A 10 -54.69 -50.11 -19.57
N ILE A 11 -54.16 -50.67 -18.48
CA ILE A 11 -53.33 -51.86 -18.52
C ILE A 11 -54.20 -52.97 -19.10
N THR A 12 -54.04 -53.23 -20.40
CA THR A 12 -54.67 -54.34 -21.13
C THR A 12 -53.89 -55.64 -20.96
N TYR A 13 -53.10 -55.77 -19.89
CA TYR A 13 -52.55 -57.06 -19.48
C TYR A 13 -53.62 -57.80 -18.69
N LYS A 14 -54.17 -58.87 -19.28
CA LYS A 14 -54.87 -59.87 -18.48
C LYS A 14 -53.86 -60.44 -17.47
N PRO A 15 -54.19 -60.51 -16.17
CA PRO A 15 -53.30 -61.12 -15.20
C PRO A 15 -52.97 -62.55 -15.66
N HIS A 16 -51.68 -62.86 -15.72
CA HIS A 16 -51.19 -64.19 -16.05
C HIS A 16 -50.88 -64.92 -14.74
N LEU A 17 -51.47 -66.11 -14.57
CA LEU A 17 -51.22 -66.94 -13.40
C LEU A 17 -49.80 -67.52 -13.48
N MET A 18 -48.91 -67.08 -12.60
CA MET A 18 -47.52 -67.57 -12.50
C MET A 18 -47.43 -68.94 -11.78
N GLY A 19 -48.38 -69.20 -10.87
CA GLY A 19 -48.48 -70.45 -10.13
C GLY A 19 -49.45 -70.33 -8.95
N ASP A 20 -49.82 -71.48 -8.39
CA ASP A 20 -50.66 -71.59 -7.19
C ASP A 20 -49.85 -72.20 -6.04
N ARG A 21 -49.97 -71.64 -4.84
CA ARG A 21 -49.30 -72.11 -3.62
C ARG A 21 -50.31 -72.16 -2.47
N GLU A 22 -50.33 -73.29 -1.77
CA GLU A 22 -51.16 -73.48 -0.57
C GLU A 22 -50.32 -73.29 0.71
N TYR A 23 -50.87 -72.56 1.68
CA TYR A 23 -50.27 -72.37 3.00
C TYR A 23 -51.08 -73.12 4.05
N LEU A 24 -50.38 -73.94 4.86
CA LEU A 24 -51.01 -74.77 5.89
C LEU A 24 -51.23 -73.99 7.19
N GLY A 25 -52.10 -72.96 7.14
CA GLY A 25 -52.49 -72.18 8.31
C GLY A 25 -53.05 -70.80 7.98
N THR A 26 -53.32 -70.00 9.02
CA THR A 26 -53.79 -68.63 8.84
C THR A 26 -52.62 -67.71 8.47
N ILE A 27 -52.71 -67.09 7.29
CA ILE A 27 -51.76 -66.09 6.83
C ILE A 27 -52.02 -64.79 7.60
N THR A 28 -51.03 -64.36 8.38
CA THR A 28 -51.06 -63.09 9.12
C THR A 28 -50.46 -61.93 8.32
N SER A 29 -49.48 -62.23 7.46
CA SER A 29 -48.85 -61.29 6.55
C SER A 29 -48.33 -62.04 5.33
N LEU A 30 -48.49 -61.43 4.14
CA LEU A 30 -47.96 -61.94 2.88
C LEU A 30 -47.27 -60.80 2.14
N LEU A 31 -45.98 -60.96 1.89
CA LEU A 31 -45.14 -59.98 1.20
C LEU A 31 -44.57 -60.59 -0.07
N LEU A 32 -44.43 -59.78 -1.12
CA LEU A 32 -43.87 -60.20 -2.40
C LEU A 32 -42.86 -59.15 -2.87
N ASN A 33 -41.73 -59.62 -3.42
CA ASN A 33 -40.85 -58.82 -4.25
C ASN A 33 -40.83 -59.40 -5.68
N VAL A 34 -39.86 -59.01 -6.51
CA VAL A 34 -39.77 -59.49 -7.91
C VAL A 34 -39.59 -61.00 -8.00
N ASN A 35 -38.88 -61.60 -7.05
CA ASN A 35 -38.39 -62.99 -7.12
C ASN A 35 -38.96 -63.90 -6.04
N TYR A 36 -39.36 -63.38 -4.88
CA TYR A 36 -39.70 -64.15 -3.70
C TYR A 36 -41.01 -63.67 -3.05
N SER A 37 -41.69 -64.62 -2.42
CA SER A 37 -42.82 -64.40 -1.52
C SER A 37 -42.47 -64.87 -0.11
N SER A 38 -42.86 -64.08 0.88
CA SER A 38 -42.68 -64.35 2.30
C SER A 38 -44.04 -64.36 3.00
N ALA A 39 -44.50 -65.55 3.39
CA ALA A 39 -45.76 -65.73 4.09
C ALA A 39 -45.53 -65.99 5.58
N LEU A 40 -46.08 -65.14 6.45
CA LEU A 40 -46.08 -65.34 7.90
C LEU A 40 -47.34 -66.12 8.30
N VAL A 41 -47.18 -67.39 8.61
CA VAL A 41 -48.24 -68.35 8.91
C VAL A 41 -48.01 -68.92 10.30
N ASN A 42 -48.98 -68.77 11.21
CA ASN A 42 -48.89 -69.26 12.59
C ASN A 42 -47.56 -68.89 13.30
N SER A 43 -47.11 -67.64 13.16
CA SER A 43 -45.84 -67.10 13.71
C SER A 43 -44.55 -67.73 13.15
N ARG A 44 -44.61 -68.33 11.95
CA ARG A 44 -43.47 -68.85 11.19
C ARG A 44 -43.47 -68.26 9.78
N ILE A 45 -42.30 -67.96 9.23
CA ILE A 45 -42.17 -67.46 7.86
C ILE A 45 -41.89 -68.62 6.91
N GLN A 46 -42.63 -68.68 5.81
CA GLN A 46 -42.34 -69.51 4.65
C GLN A 46 -41.90 -68.62 3.48
N LEU A 47 -40.59 -68.52 3.28
CA LEU A 47 -39.97 -67.82 2.16
C LEU A 47 -39.86 -68.78 0.97
N HIS A 48 -40.24 -68.36 -0.22
CA HIS A 48 -40.11 -69.18 -1.43
C HIS A 48 -40.07 -68.32 -2.69
N TYR A 49 -39.48 -68.87 -3.75
CA TYR A 49 -39.37 -68.23 -5.05
C TYR A 49 -40.72 -68.20 -5.80
N LEU A 50 -41.01 -67.08 -6.48
CA LEU A 50 -42.24 -66.79 -7.25
C LEU A 50 -42.22 -67.31 -8.69
N GLY A 51 -41.18 -68.07 -9.06
CA GLY A 51 -40.94 -68.56 -10.43
C GLY A 51 -42.12 -69.28 -11.09
N ASP A 52 -42.12 -69.22 -12.43
CA ASP A 52 -43.10 -69.88 -13.29
C ASP A 52 -43.10 -71.40 -13.05
N SER A 53 -44.20 -71.91 -12.50
CA SER A 53 -44.37 -73.31 -12.11
C SER A 53 -44.19 -74.33 -13.26
N GLN A 54 -44.09 -73.86 -14.51
CA GLN A 54 -43.91 -74.68 -15.72
C GLN A 54 -42.48 -74.65 -16.31
N LYS A 55 -41.55 -73.84 -15.77
CA LYS A 55 -40.15 -73.79 -16.24
C LYS A 55 -39.19 -74.33 -15.17
N THR A 56 -38.14 -75.00 -15.61
CA THR A 56 -37.02 -75.41 -14.76
C THR A 56 -36.46 -74.19 -14.03
N ILE A 57 -36.34 -74.29 -12.70
CA ILE A 57 -35.65 -73.31 -11.86
C ILE A 57 -34.26 -73.09 -12.47
N PRO A 58 -33.79 -71.84 -12.68
CA PRO A 58 -32.43 -71.61 -13.16
C PRO A 58 -31.43 -72.27 -12.20
N GLU A 59 -30.37 -72.91 -12.69
CA GLU A 59 -29.38 -73.65 -11.87
C GLU A 59 -28.83 -72.82 -10.68
N SER A 60 -28.79 -71.48 -10.80
CA SER A 60 -28.37 -70.54 -9.75
C SER A 60 -29.35 -70.39 -8.57
N PHE A 61 -30.58 -70.91 -8.66
CA PHE A 61 -31.64 -70.78 -7.65
C PHE A 61 -32.13 -72.11 -7.06
N VAL A 62 -31.57 -73.24 -7.49
CA VAL A 62 -32.02 -74.59 -7.05
C VAL A 62 -31.89 -74.77 -5.53
N ASP A 63 -30.79 -74.28 -4.93
CA ASP A 63 -30.58 -74.32 -3.47
C ASP A 63 -31.33 -73.22 -2.70
N LYS A 64 -32.02 -72.31 -3.40
CA LYS A 64 -32.72 -71.13 -2.86
C LYS A 64 -34.23 -71.15 -3.13
N GLU A 65 -34.80 -72.32 -3.36
CA GLU A 65 -36.21 -72.44 -3.76
C GLU A 65 -37.18 -72.06 -2.62
N SER A 66 -36.92 -72.51 -1.40
CA SER A 66 -37.73 -72.18 -0.23
C SER A 66 -36.99 -72.35 1.09
N LYS A 67 -37.41 -71.63 2.12
CA LYS A 67 -36.87 -71.71 3.47
C LYS A 67 -37.95 -71.41 4.52
N LEU A 68 -37.89 -72.13 5.63
CA LEU A 68 -38.77 -71.95 6.78
C LEU A 68 -37.99 -71.31 7.93
N PHE A 69 -38.61 -70.31 8.57
CA PHE A 69 -38.10 -69.67 9.78
C PHE A 69 -39.16 -69.72 10.88
N PRO A 70 -38.81 -70.00 12.15
CA PRO A 70 -37.50 -70.44 12.65
C PRO A 70 -37.03 -71.76 12.05
N GLU A 71 -35.71 -71.98 12.01
CA GLU A 71 -35.11 -73.25 11.57
C GLU A 71 -35.35 -74.36 12.62
N PRO A 72 -35.30 -75.65 12.24
CA PRO A 72 -35.52 -76.77 13.17
C PRO A 72 -34.55 -76.71 14.37
N GLY A 73 -35.08 -76.49 15.57
CA GLY A 73 -34.32 -76.40 16.82
C GLY A 73 -34.35 -75.02 17.48
N GLU A 74 -34.70 -73.97 16.73
CA GLU A 74 -34.93 -72.64 17.26
C GLU A 74 -36.33 -72.54 17.91
N LYS A 75 -36.43 -71.83 19.04
CA LYS A 75 -37.64 -71.80 19.90
C LYS A 75 -38.41 -70.48 19.89
N TYR A 76 -37.95 -69.47 19.13
CA TYR A 76 -38.63 -68.18 19.05
C TYR A 76 -39.83 -68.22 18.09
N THR A 77 -40.75 -67.28 18.28
CA THR A 77 -41.84 -67.04 17.33
C THR A 77 -41.63 -65.72 16.60
N ILE A 78 -42.03 -65.64 15.34
CA ILE A 78 -41.88 -64.43 14.52
C ILE A 78 -43.11 -63.55 14.70
N MET A 79 -42.88 -62.29 15.09
CA MET A 79 -43.93 -61.31 15.39
C MET A 79 -44.33 -60.49 14.16
N THR A 80 -43.36 -60.06 13.37
CA THR A 80 -43.58 -59.23 12.19
C THR A 80 -42.47 -59.46 11.16
N GLN A 81 -42.75 -59.14 9.91
CA GLN A 81 -41.83 -59.31 8.79
C GLN A 81 -41.88 -58.13 7.83
N ALA A 82 -40.78 -57.88 7.13
CA ALA A 82 -40.69 -56.99 5.99
C ALA A 82 -39.77 -57.59 4.92
N LEU A 83 -39.98 -57.23 3.67
CA LEU A 83 -39.26 -57.79 2.52
C LEU A 83 -38.82 -56.63 1.62
N SER A 84 -37.52 -56.53 1.35
CA SER A 84 -36.97 -55.67 0.29
C SER A 84 -36.58 -56.53 -0.92
N GLU A 85 -35.94 -55.93 -1.92
CA GLU A 85 -35.44 -56.66 -3.10
C GLU A 85 -34.37 -57.70 -2.72
N GLU A 86 -33.49 -57.36 -1.77
CA GLU A 86 -32.31 -58.15 -1.41
C GLU A 86 -32.41 -58.84 -0.03
N PHE A 87 -33.32 -58.40 0.84
CA PHE A 87 -33.35 -58.83 2.24
C PHE A 87 -34.75 -59.17 2.73
N LEU A 88 -34.81 -60.22 3.56
CA LEU A 88 -35.94 -60.51 4.44
C LEU A 88 -35.59 -60.05 5.86
N PHE A 89 -36.44 -59.22 6.43
CA PHE A 89 -36.34 -58.72 7.81
C PHE A 89 -37.46 -59.30 8.64
N PHE A 90 -37.16 -59.76 9.84
CA PHE A 90 -38.22 -60.18 10.77
C PHE A 90 -37.83 -60.01 12.22
N ALA A 91 -38.82 -59.69 13.05
CA ALA A 91 -38.63 -59.54 14.49
C ALA A 91 -39.17 -60.76 15.25
N THR A 92 -38.46 -61.17 16.30
CA THR A 92 -38.78 -62.35 17.10
C THR A 92 -39.40 -61.99 18.45
N SER A 93 -40.01 -62.97 19.11
CA SER A 93 -40.50 -62.86 20.49
C SER A 93 -39.40 -62.62 21.52
N GLU A 94 -38.14 -62.81 21.16
CA GLU A 94 -36.94 -62.65 22.01
C GLU A 94 -36.27 -61.28 21.83
N PHE A 95 -36.99 -60.30 21.27
CA PHE A 95 -36.53 -58.93 21.02
C PHE A 95 -35.41 -58.84 19.97
N GLU A 96 -35.31 -59.82 19.07
CA GLU A 96 -34.30 -59.82 18.02
C GLU A 96 -34.89 -59.37 16.68
N LEU A 97 -34.16 -58.55 15.96
CA LEU A 97 -34.37 -58.22 14.56
C LEU A 97 -33.34 -59.00 13.73
N LYS A 98 -33.82 -60.01 12.99
CA LYS A 98 -32.98 -60.83 12.11
C LYS A 98 -33.06 -60.34 10.67
N ILE A 99 -31.89 -60.24 10.03
CA ILE A 99 -31.73 -59.79 8.64
C ILE A 99 -31.16 -60.94 7.82
N TYR A 100 -31.92 -61.41 6.84
CA TYR A 100 -31.57 -62.53 5.97
C TYR A 100 -31.37 -62.05 4.54
N SER A 101 -30.20 -62.32 3.96
CA SER A 101 -29.90 -61.99 2.56
C SER A 101 -30.53 -63.03 1.63
N LEU A 102 -31.30 -62.56 0.66
CA LEU A 102 -31.91 -63.39 -0.40
C LEU A 102 -30.87 -63.77 -1.45
N SER A 103 -29.91 -62.89 -1.74
CA SER A 103 -28.83 -63.13 -2.69
C SER A 103 -27.76 -64.07 -2.13
N GLU A 104 -27.37 -63.96 -0.87
CA GLU A 104 -26.37 -64.84 -0.24
C GLU A 104 -26.98 -66.06 0.47
N TRP A 105 -28.29 -66.06 0.71
CA TRP A 105 -29.03 -67.13 1.39
C TRP A 105 -28.49 -67.47 2.80
N LYS A 106 -28.14 -66.44 3.57
CA LYS A 106 -27.66 -66.53 4.96
C LYS A 106 -28.10 -65.32 5.78
N PHE A 107 -28.00 -65.44 7.10
CA PHE A 107 -28.16 -64.29 8.00
C PHE A 107 -26.97 -63.35 7.87
N VAL A 108 -27.25 -62.05 7.71
CA VAL A 108 -26.23 -61.00 7.59
C VAL A 108 -26.02 -60.30 8.93
N SER A 109 -27.10 -60.06 9.67
CA SER A 109 -27.04 -59.39 10.97
C SER A 109 -28.20 -59.84 11.87
N ASN A 110 -27.94 -59.81 13.18
CA ASN A 110 -28.92 -59.97 14.23
C ASN A 110 -28.75 -58.82 15.22
N TYR A 111 -29.78 -57.99 15.34
CA TYR A 111 -29.81 -56.85 16.25
C TYR A 111 -30.76 -57.12 17.42
N LYS A 112 -30.28 -56.96 18.65
CA LYS A 112 -31.11 -57.10 19.85
C LYS A 112 -31.69 -55.76 20.26
N HIS A 113 -33.00 -55.62 20.12
CA HIS A 113 -33.74 -54.42 20.46
C HIS A 113 -34.18 -54.41 21.93
N SER A 114 -34.51 -53.22 22.46
CA SER A 114 -34.95 -53.03 23.84
C SER A 114 -36.38 -53.51 24.11
N ASP A 115 -37.25 -53.47 23.10
CA ASP A 115 -38.65 -53.87 23.20
C ASP A 115 -39.09 -54.70 21.98
N LYS A 116 -40.32 -55.22 21.99
CA LYS A 116 -40.92 -55.98 20.89
C LYS A 116 -41.23 -55.04 19.74
N ILE A 117 -40.82 -55.44 18.54
CA ILE A 117 -41.08 -54.71 17.30
C ILE A 117 -42.45 -55.14 16.76
N LYS A 118 -43.36 -54.18 16.64
CA LYS A 118 -44.71 -54.33 16.09
C LYS A 118 -44.67 -54.37 14.56
N SER A 119 -43.88 -53.51 13.92
CA SER A 119 -43.78 -53.42 12.46
C SER A 119 -42.43 -52.89 12.00
N ILE A 120 -42.00 -53.32 10.81
CA ILE A 120 -40.72 -52.98 10.19
C ILE A 120 -41.01 -52.38 8.80
N TYR A 121 -40.39 -51.26 8.46
CA TYR A 121 -40.49 -50.62 7.15
C TYR A 121 -39.11 -50.31 6.58
N PRO A 122 -38.56 -51.16 5.70
CA PRO A 122 -37.26 -50.93 5.06
C PRO A 122 -37.35 -49.82 4.01
N ASP A 123 -36.25 -49.09 3.84
CA ASP A 123 -36.03 -48.27 2.65
C ASP A 123 -35.81 -49.15 1.41
N ILE A 124 -35.70 -48.51 0.25
CA ILE A 124 -35.57 -49.21 -1.04
C ILE A 124 -34.38 -50.18 -1.04
N TYR A 125 -33.28 -49.81 -0.39
CA TYR A 125 -32.05 -50.59 -0.35
C TYR A 125 -31.97 -51.57 0.83
N GLY A 126 -32.85 -51.45 1.82
CA GLY A 126 -32.81 -52.25 3.05
C GLY A 126 -31.68 -51.88 4.01
N ILE A 127 -31.13 -50.67 3.88
CA ILE A 127 -30.06 -50.14 4.73
C ILE A 127 -30.64 -49.42 5.96
N CYS A 128 -31.77 -48.74 5.79
CA CYS A 128 -32.46 -48.02 6.86
C CYS A 128 -33.82 -48.66 7.12
N LEU A 129 -34.12 -48.95 8.38
CA LEU A 129 -35.38 -49.57 8.80
C LEU A 129 -36.11 -48.64 9.76
N ILE A 130 -37.38 -48.34 9.48
CA ILE A 130 -38.25 -47.75 10.51
C ILE A 130 -38.87 -48.88 11.32
N LEU A 131 -38.56 -48.90 12.62
CA LEU A 131 -39.06 -49.84 13.60
C LEU A 131 -40.14 -49.14 14.42
N ILE A 132 -41.30 -49.78 14.56
CA ILE A 132 -42.36 -49.34 15.48
C ILE A 132 -42.46 -50.35 16.60
N GLU A 133 -42.31 -49.90 17.84
CA GLU A 133 -42.44 -50.72 19.05
C GLU A 133 -43.91 -50.95 19.44
N MET A 134 -44.17 -51.85 20.39
CA MET A 134 -45.53 -52.17 20.87
C MET A 134 -46.24 -51.00 21.55
N ASN A 135 -45.49 -50.10 22.18
CA ASN A 135 -45.96 -48.84 22.77
C ASN A 135 -46.23 -47.73 21.71
N ASN A 136 -46.01 -48.03 20.42
CA ASN A 136 -46.07 -47.11 19.28
C ASN A 136 -45.02 -45.99 19.27
N SER A 137 -43.84 -46.16 19.89
CA SER A 137 -42.66 -45.35 19.54
C SER A 137 -42.04 -45.81 18.22
N GLY A 138 -41.48 -44.85 17.48
CA GLY A 138 -40.80 -45.07 16.21
C GLY A 138 -39.31 -44.79 16.32
N PHE A 139 -38.51 -45.67 15.72
CA PHE A 139 -37.06 -45.55 15.63
C PHE A 139 -36.59 -45.79 14.20
N LEU A 140 -35.51 -45.13 13.80
CA LEU A 140 -34.76 -45.45 12.60
C LEU A 140 -33.53 -46.27 13.00
N TYR A 141 -33.41 -47.48 12.45
CA TYR A 141 -32.26 -48.35 12.64
C TYR A 141 -31.45 -48.43 11.35
N HIS A 142 -30.15 -48.11 11.43
CA HIS A 142 -29.24 -48.18 10.29
C HIS A 142 -28.47 -49.49 10.32
N THR A 143 -28.76 -50.41 9.40
CA THR A 143 -28.30 -51.81 9.46
C THR A 143 -26.79 -51.96 9.29
N ALA A 144 -26.16 -51.10 8.49
CA ALA A 144 -24.71 -51.18 8.24
C ALA A 144 -23.83 -50.49 9.30
N MET A 145 -24.34 -49.43 9.96
CA MET A 145 -23.61 -48.64 10.95
C MET A 145 -23.98 -49.03 12.39
N ASP A 146 -24.98 -49.91 12.55
CA ASP A 146 -25.43 -50.48 13.82
C ASP A 146 -25.77 -49.44 14.90
N TYR A 147 -26.51 -48.39 14.52
CA TYR A 147 -27.06 -47.42 15.46
C TYR A 147 -28.57 -47.25 15.30
N LEU A 148 -29.20 -46.83 16.40
CA LEU A 148 -30.64 -46.61 16.51
C LEU A 148 -30.91 -45.14 16.85
N LEU A 149 -31.78 -44.49 16.08
CA LEU A 149 -32.18 -43.09 16.28
C LEU A 149 -33.67 -43.01 16.64
N PRO A 150 -34.05 -42.32 17.72
CA PRO A 150 -35.46 -42.03 17.99
C PRO A 150 -36.01 -41.07 16.93
N ILE A 151 -37.23 -41.31 16.47
CA ILE A 151 -37.91 -40.39 15.55
C ILE A 151 -38.62 -39.32 16.38
N PRO A 152 -38.26 -38.03 16.23
CA PRO A 152 -38.90 -36.96 17.00
C PRO A 152 -40.37 -36.83 16.61
N GLU A 153 -41.23 -36.48 17.57
CA GLU A 153 -42.66 -36.22 17.32
C GLU A 153 -43.41 -37.36 16.60
N PHE A 154 -42.98 -38.61 16.83
CA PHE A 154 -43.56 -39.78 16.16
C PHE A 154 -45.06 -39.96 16.48
N PRO A 155 -45.95 -40.08 15.46
CA PRO A 155 -47.38 -40.27 15.69
C PRO A 155 -47.69 -41.67 16.23
N ALA A 156 -48.25 -41.75 17.44
CA ALA A 156 -48.67 -43.02 18.04
C ALA A 156 -49.74 -43.76 17.20
N ALA A 157 -50.50 -43.05 16.37
CA ALA A 157 -51.52 -43.60 15.47
C ALA A 157 -51.00 -43.90 14.05
N THR A 158 -49.69 -44.11 13.87
CA THR A 158 -49.10 -44.47 12.58
C THR A 158 -49.61 -45.84 12.13
N GLU A 159 -50.23 -45.90 10.95
CA GLU A 159 -50.73 -47.13 10.33
C GLU A 159 -49.74 -47.71 9.33
N GLN A 160 -48.95 -46.84 8.69
CA GLN A 160 -47.98 -47.22 7.66
C GLN A 160 -46.84 -46.21 7.57
N VAL A 161 -45.68 -46.68 7.15
CA VAL A 161 -44.56 -45.83 6.75
C VAL A 161 -44.22 -46.09 5.29
N LEU A 162 -43.95 -45.01 4.55
CA LEU A 162 -43.53 -45.08 3.15
C LEU A 162 -42.23 -44.30 2.97
N TRP A 163 -41.25 -44.91 2.34
CA TRP A 163 -40.03 -44.25 1.88
C TRP A 163 -40.25 -43.66 0.49
N ASP A 164 -39.59 -42.54 0.19
CA ASP A 164 -39.63 -42.00 -1.17
C ASP A 164 -38.85 -42.93 -2.11
N THR A 165 -39.47 -43.33 -3.22
CA THR A 165 -38.90 -44.29 -4.15
C THR A 165 -37.82 -43.71 -5.07
N VAL A 166 -37.58 -42.40 -5.04
CA VAL A 166 -36.57 -41.76 -5.88
C VAL A 166 -35.20 -41.83 -5.19
N PRO A 167 -34.14 -42.32 -5.86
CA PRO A 167 -32.81 -42.42 -5.24
C PRO A 167 -32.25 -41.10 -4.68
N ALA A 168 -32.60 -39.97 -5.31
CA ALA A 168 -32.19 -38.64 -4.84
C ALA A 168 -32.86 -38.24 -3.50
N ASP A 169 -34.06 -38.76 -3.23
CA ASP A 169 -34.86 -38.46 -2.04
C ASP A 169 -34.90 -39.67 -1.08
N ARG A 170 -33.96 -40.63 -1.21
CA ARG A 170 -33.93 -41.91 -0.47
C ARG A 170 -33.98 -41.78 1.07
N ASN A 171 -33.59 -40.62 1.59
CA ASN A 171 -33.59 -40.32 3.02
C ASN A 171 -34.92 -39.73 3.52
N VAL A 172 -35.88 -39.48 2.62
CA VAL A 172 -37.19 -38.96 2.93
C VAL A 172 -38.16 -40.12 3.15
N PHE A 173 -38.87 -40.07 4.26
CA PHE A 173 -39.96 -41.02 4.53
C PHE A 173 -41.15 -40.29 5.16
N VAL A 174 -42.31 -40.93 5.11
CA VAL A 174 -43.53 -40.42 5.71
C VAL A 174 -44.15 -41.41 6.67
N CYS A 175 -44.66 -40.93 7.79
CA CYS A 175 -45.53 -41.68 8.69
C CYS A 175 -46.98 -41.30 8.42
N CYS A 176 -47.77 -42.29 8.02
CA CYS A 176 -49.17 -42.13 7.62
C CYS A 176 -50.09 -42.52 8.77
N THR A 177 -50.99 -41.60 9.13
CA THR A 177 -52.14 -41.83 10.00
C THR A 177 -53.43 -41.76 9.17
N LYS A 178 -54.59 -42.03 9.77
CA LYS A 178 -55.89 -41.93 9.09
C LYS A 178 -56.22 -40.55 8.51
N THR A 179 -55.64 -39.48 9.06
CA THR A 179 -56.01 -38.10 8.74
C THR A 179 -54.82 -37.19 8.41
N SER A 180 -53.59 -37.65 8.61
CA SER A 180 -52.39 -36.86 8.35
C SER A 180 -51.19 -37.73 7.99
N VAL A 181 -50.31 -37.13 7.20
CA VAL A 181 -49.04 -37.69 6.74
C VAL A 181 -47.93 -36.78 7.22
N LEU A 182 -47.03 -37.28 8.07
CA LEU A 182 -45.88 -36.53 8.57
C LEU A 182 -44.65 -36.89 7.75
N THR A 183 -43.98 -35.88 7.21
CA THR A 183 -42.76 -36.02 6.42
C THR A 183 -41.53 -35.88 7.31
N TYR A 184 -40.63 -36.82 7.20
CA TYR A 184 -39.35 -36.87 7.90
C TYR A 184 -38.19 -36.93 6.92
N LEU A 185 -37.05 -36.43 7.37
CA LEU A 185 -35.79 -36.55 6.68
C LEU A 185 -34.75 -37.17 7.61
N PHE A 186 -34.07 -38.18 7.12
CA PHE A 186 -32.87 -38.75 7.74
C PHE A 186 -31.61 -38.03 7.23
N MET A 187 -30.81 -37.49 8.13
CA MET A 187 -29.56 -36.80 7.82
C MET A 187 -28.39 -37.63 8.35
N PRO A 188 -27.78 -38.51 7.53
CA PRO A 188 -26.70 -39.39 7.98
C PRO A 188 -25.40 -38.64 8.29
N ASN A 189 -25.10 -37.58 7.53
CA ASN A 189 -23.82 -36.86 7.57
C ASN A 189 -23.95 -35.48 8.22
N TYR A 190 -24.81 -35.33 9.22
CA TYR A 190 -24.97 -34.05 9.90
C TYR A 190 -23.82 -33.80 10.88
N PHE A 191 -23.29 -32.58 10.94
CA PHE A 191 -22.04 -32.28 11.67
C PHE A 191 -22.10 -32.63 13.17
N GLU A 192 -23.26 -32.51 13.82
CA GLU A 192 -23.47 -32.92 15.23
C GLU A 192 -23.59 -34.44 15.41
N GLY A 193 -24.01 -35.15 14.36
CA GLY A 193 -24.25 -36.59 14.35
C GLY A 193 -25.47 -36.94 13.52
N PRO A 194 -25.58 -38.21 13.09
CA PRO A 194 -26.72 -38.67 12.31
C PRO A 194 -28.02 -38.42 13.08
N LYS A 195 -29.02 -37.82 12.43
CA LYS A 195 -30.30 -37.49 13.07
C LYS A 195 -31.48 -37.57 12.13
N VAL A 196 -32.68 -37.69 12.70
CA VAL A 196 -33.95 -37.62 11.99
C VAL A 196 -34.65 -36.33 12.38
N VAL A 197 -35.21 -35.61 11.40
CA VAL A 197 -35.93 -34.36 11.62
C VAL A 197 -37.31 -34.41 10.98
N MET A 198 -38.31 -33.93 11.71
CA MET A 198 -39.65 -33.72 11.17
C MET A 198 -39.66 -32.46 10.28
N ILE A 199 -40.05 -32.61 9.03
CA ILE A 199 -40.07 -31.50 8.05
C ILE A 199 -41.43 -30.79 8.05
N GLY A 200 -42.52 -31.55 8.18
CA GLY A 200 -43.87 -31.01 8.23
C GLY A 200 -44.96 -32.07 8.11
N SER A 201 -46.21 -31.64 8.06
CA SER A 201 -47.38 -32.52 7.96
C SER A 201 -48.30 -32.13 6.81
N THR A 202 -48.91 -33.11 6.16
CA THR A 202 -49.96 -32.93 5.14
C THR A 202 -51.25 -33.59 5.62
N THR A 203 -52.38 -32.89 5.56
CA THR A 203 -53.68 -33.45 5.94
C THR A 203 -54.30 -34.27 4.81
N ILE A 204 -54.80 -35.46 5.12
CA ILE A 204 -55.51 -36.34 4.18
C ILE A 204 -56.92 -36.65 4.71
N GLN A 205 -57.85 -37.02 3.82
CA GLN A 205 -59.22 -37.33 4.23
C GLN A 205 -59.30 -38.74 4.84
N SER A 206 -60.13 -38.92 5.87
CA SER A 206 -60.39 -40.24 6.45
C SER A 206 -60.96 -41.21 5.38
N ALA A 207 -60.47 -42.46 5.36
CA ALA A 207 -60.77 -43.52 4.38
C ALA A 207 -59.96 -43.50 3.06
N GLN A 208 -58.81 -42.83 3.07
CA GLN A 208 -57.81 -42.83 2.00
C GLN A 208 -56.59 -43.65 2.42
N SER A 209 -56.14 -44.60 1.59
CA SER A 209 -54.98 -45.47 1.90
C SER A 209 -53.75 -45.07 1.09
N PRO A 210 -52.67 -44.56 1.72
CA PRO A 210 -51.40 -44.25 1.05
C PRO A 210 -50.75 -45.52 0.50
N VAL A 211 -50.22 -45.47 -0.73
CA VAL A 211 -49.63 -46.65 -1.38
C VAL A 211 -48.20 -46.41 -1.84
N LEU A 212 -47.92 -45.26 -2.44
CA LEU A 212 -46.62 -44.97 -3.05
C LEU A 212 -46.24 -43.51 -2.78
N LEU A 213 -44.97 -43.29 -2.43
CA LEU A 213 -44.37 -41.96 -2.33
C LEU A 213 -43.26 -41.83 -3.38
N THR A 214 -43.37 -40.85 -4.26
CA THR A 214 -42.37 -40.59 -5.30
C THR A 214 -42.16 -39.09 -5.47
N LYS A 215 -40.96 -38.60 -5.18
CA LYS A 215 -40.56 -37.19 -5.26
C LYS A 215 -41.54 -36.27 -4.54
N GLY A 216 -41.96 -36.66 -3.33
CA GLY A 216 -42.94 -35.92 -2.54
C GLY A 216 -44.37 -35.91 -3.08
N MET A 217 -44.69 -36.71 -4.11
CA MET A 217 -46.05 -37.02 -4.53
C MET A 217 -46.50 -38.32 -3.87
N LEU A 218 -47.59 -38.24 -3.12
CA LEU A 218 -48.20 -39.38 -2.46
C LEU A 218 -49.38 -39.89 -3.30
N THR A 219 -49.25 -41.10 -3.83
CA THR A 219 -50.36 -41.81 -4.46
C THR A 219 -51.20 -42.47 -3.38
N ILE A 220 -52.48 -42.12 -3.36
CA ILE A 220 -53.46 -42.58 -2.39
C ILE A 220 -54.61 -43.28 -3.13
N VAL A 221 -55.05 -44.41 -2.61
CA VAL A 221 -56.22 -45.13 -3.11
C VAL A 221 -57.43 -44.77 -2.25
N SER A 222 -58.46 -44.24 -2.90
CA SER A 222 -59.75 -43.96 -2.25
C SER A 222 -60.58 -45.24 -2.05
N SER A 223 -61.63 -45.17 -1.25
CA SER A 223 -62.62 -46.26 -1.08
C SER A 223 -63.26 -46.74 -2.40
N SER A 224 -63.15 -45.96 -3.49
CA SER A 224 -63.58 -46.34 -4.84
C SER A 224 -62.54 -47.14 -5.64
N ASN A 225 -61.43 -47.55 -5.02
CA ASN A 225 -60.27 -48.22 -5.63
C ASN A 225 -59.62 -47.45 -6.80
N LYS A 226 -59.85 -46.14 -6.86
CA LYS A 226 -59.18 -45.25 -7.83
C LYS A 226 -57.95 -44.61 -7.17
N PRO A 227 -56.76 -44.70 -7.80
CA PRO A 227 -55.58 -43.98 -7.33
C PRO A 227 -55.70 -42.48 -7.63
N MET A 228 -55.24 -41.66 -6.70
CA MET A 228 -55.17 -40.20 -6.79
C MET A 228 -53.83 -39.75 -6.21
N ASP A 229 -53.15 -38.83 -6.90
CA ASP A 229 -51.89 -38.28 -6.44
C ASP A 229 -52.12 -36.95 -5.71
N ILE A 230 -51.51 -36.81 -4.54
CA ILE A 230 -51.48 -35.58 -3.75
C ILE A 230 -50.03 -35.19 -3.53
N THR A 231 -49.66 -33.96 -3.88
CA THR A 231 -48.36 -33.40 -3.50
C THR A 231 -48.35 -33.08 -2.01
N LEU A 232 -47.33 -33.54 -1.28
CA LEU A 232 -47.17 -33.22 0.13
C LEU A 232 -46.94 -31.71 0.33
N ASP A 233 -47.45 -31.14 1.42
CA ASP A 233 -47.32 -29.70 1.73
C ASP A 233 -45.86 -29.25 1.87
N THR A 234 -44.98 -30.17 2.27
CA THR A 234 -43.53 -29.97 2.33
C THR A 234 -42.89 -29.81 0.94
N HIS A 235 -43.53 -30.33 -0.11
CA HIS A 235 -43.07 -30.30 -1.50
C HIS A 235 -43.87 -29.34 -2.39
N LYS A 236 -44.93 -28.71 -1.87
CA LYS A 236 -45.69 -27.67 -2.58
C LYS A 236 -44.93 -26.35 -2.63
N THR A 237 -44.84 -25.77 -3.82
CA THR A 237 -44.41 -24.38 -4.07
C THR A 237 -45.65 -23.49 -4.17
N THR A 238 -45.95 -22.71 -3.13
CA THR A 238 -47.14 -21.83 -3.10
C THR A 238 -46.96 -20.61 -3.99
N ILE A 239 -47.90 -20.35 -4.90
CA ILE A 239 -47.86 -19.22 -5.84
C ILE A 239 -48.61 -18.02 -5.24
N HIS A 240 -47.94 -17.19 -4.44
CA HIS A 240 -48.41 -15.82 -4.16
C HIS A 240 -47.22 -14.91 -3.81
N ASN A 241 -47.06 -13.85 -4.60
CA ASN A 241 -45.96 -12.87 -4.57
C ASN A 241 -44.56 -13.48 -4.87
N PRO A 242 -43.93 -13.20 -6.04
CA PRO A 242 -42.74 -13.90 -6.51
C PRO A 242 -41.56 -13.91 -5.52
N ALA A 243 -41.30 -12.80 -4.82
CA ALA A 243 -40.16 -12.68 -3.92
C ALA A 243 -40.34 -13.47 -2.60
N GLN A 244 -41.50 -13.32 -1.93
CA GLN A 244 -41.81 -14.08 -0.72
C GLN A 244 -42.01 -15.58 -1.01
N THR A 245 -42.50 -15.91 -2.20
CA THR A 245 -42.61 -17.29 -2.69
C THR A 245 -41.24 -17.97 -2.78
N LEU A 246 -40.22 -17.28 -3.28
CA LEU A 246 -38.89 -17.85 -3.44
C LEU A 246 -38.18 -18.10 -2.10
N ASP A 247 -38.34 -17.22 -1.10
CA ASP A 247 -37.72 -17.42 0.23
C ASP A 247 -38.35 -18.60 0.99
N ILE A 248 -39.68 -18.73 0.96
CA ILE A 248 -40.39 -19.89 1.53
C ILE A 248 -39.99 -21.17 0.79
N SER A 249 -39.86 -21.10 -0.55
CA SER A 249 -39.44 -22.25 -1.35
C SER A 249 -38.00 -22.64 -1.03
N LEU A 250 -37.10 -21.67 -0.87
CA LEU A 250 -35.71 -21.91 -0.44
C LEU A 250 -35.67 -22.60 0.93
N GLN A 251 -36.44 -22.10 1.90
CA GLN A 251 -36.48 -22.72 3.23
C GLN A 251 -36.96 -24.18 3.18
N LYS A 252 -37.97 -24.48 2.35
CA LYS A 252 -38.45 -25.86 2.16
C LYS A 252 -37.43 -26.75 1.48
N THR A 253 -36.77 -26.26 0.41
CA THR A 253 -35.77 -27.04 -0.32
C THR A 253 -34.51 -27.29 0.50
N LEU A 254 -34.06 -26.31 1.29
CA LEU A 254 -32.98 -26.48 2.26
C LEU A 254 -33.33 -27.52 3.32
N LYS A 255 -34.54 -27.48 3.89
CA LYS A 255 -35.01 -28.48 4.87
C LYS A 255 -35.06 -29.90 4.31
N LEU A 256 -35.32 -30.04 3.00
CA LEU A 256 -35.33 -31.32 2.29
C LEU A 256 -33.95 -31.70 1.72
N LEU A 257 -32.92 -30.87 1.92
CA LEU A 257 -31.57 -31.03 1.35
C LEU A 257 -31.56 -31.18 -0.17
N ASN A 258 -32.52 -30.55 -0.86
CA ASN A 258 -32.55 -30.53 -2.32
C ASN A 258 -31.61 -29.43 -2.84
N TRP A 259 -30.31 -29.73 -2.85
CA TRP A 259 -29.25 -28.75 -3.14
C TRP A 259 -29.36 -28.12 -4.51
N LYS A 260 -29.73 -28.90 -5.52
CA LYS A 260 -29.85 -28.42 -6.90
C LYS A 260 -30.96 -27.38 -7.03
N GLU A 261 -32.11 -27.62 -6.41
CA GLU A 261 -33.22 -26.67 -6.48
C GLU A 261 -32.94 -25.44 -5.60
N ALA A 262 -32.34 -25.63 -4.42
CA ALA A 262 -31.93 -24.52 -3.57
C ALA A 262 -30.89 -23.61 -4.26
N TRP A 263 -29.93 -24.18 -5.01
CA TRP A 263 -28.99 -23.44 -5.85
C TRP A 263 -29.72 -22.59 -6.90
N ASN A 264 -30.64 -23.20 -7.65
CA ASN A 264 -31.40 -22.49 -8.69
C ASN A 264 -32.18 -21.31 -8.09
N ILE A 265 -32.80 -21.50 -6.92
CA ILE A 265 -33.52 -20.44 -6.21
C ILE A 265 -32.55 -19.33 -5.76
N CYS A 266 -31.39 -19.68 -5.18
CA CYS A 266 -30.39 -18.70 -4.78
C CYS A 266 -29.83 -17.93 -5.98
N ALA A 267 -29.59 -18.58 -7.11
CA ALA A 267 -29.13 -17.94 -8.35
C ALA A 267 -30.19 -16.98 -8.94
N VAL A 268 -31.48 -17.30 -8.81
CA VAL A 268 -32.57 -16.43 -9.25
C VAL A 268 -32.75 -15.23 -8.31
N GLN A 269 -32.67 -15.45 -6.99
CA GLN A 269 -32.79 -14.37 -6.00
C GLN A 269 -31.56 -13.46 -6.00
N ASN A 270 -30.37 -14.05 -6.13
CA ASN A 270 -29.06 -13.43 -6.04
C ASN A 270 -28.88 -12.52 -4.82
N LEU A 271 -29.35 -12.98 -3.66
CA LEU A 271 -29.22 -12.28 -2.38
C LEU A 271 -28.12 -12.94 -1.55
N THR A 272 -27.31 -12.13 -0.88
CA THR A 272 -26.23 -12.58 0.01
C THR A 272 -26.75 -13.49 1.13
N ASP A 273 -27.87 -13.12 1.75
CA ASP A 273 -28.46 -13.90 2.83
C ASP A 273 -28.94 -15.28 2.37
N SER A 274 -29.51 -15.37 1.16
CA SER A 274 -29.95 -16.63 0.57
C SER A 274 -28.77 -17.56 0.30
N TRP A 275 -27.70 -17.02 -0.32
CA TRP A 275 -26.47 -17.76 -0.58
C TRP A 275 -25.78 -18.22 0.72
N ARG A 276 -25.75 -17.38 1.76
CA ARG A 276 -25.16 -17.73 3.06
C ARG A 276 -25.95 -18.83 3.76
N ARG A 277 -27.29 -18.74 3.82
CA ARG A 277 -28.14 -19.82 4.36
C ARG A 277 -27.95 -21.13 3.62
N PHE A 278 -27.82 -21.07 2.29
CA PHE A 278 -27.54 -22.26 1.48
C PHE A 278 -26.14 -22.84 1.79
N ALA A 279 -25.10 -22.00 1.84
CA ALA A 279 -23.74 -22.42 2.18
C ALA A 279 -23.66 -23.08 3.56
N GLU A 280 -24.25 -22.44 4.58
CA GLU A 280 -24.29 -22.97 5.96
C GLU A 280 -25.07 -24.28 6.03
N ALA A 281 -26.20 -24.41 5.34
CA ALA A 281 -26.97 -25.66 5.29
C ALA A 281 -26.18 -26.80 4.62
N CYS A 282 -25.43 -26.50 3.56
CA CYS A 282 -24.53 -27.46 2.93
C CYS A 282 -23.42 -27.88 3.90
N LEU A 283 -22.75 -26.93 4.57
CA LEU A 283 -21.72 -27.23 5.57
C LEU A 283 -22.25 -28.11 6.70
N GLN A 284 -23.43 -27.79 7.25
CA GLN A 284 -24.06 -28.59 8.31
C GLN A 284 -24.27 -30.06 7.93
N ASN A 285 -24.36 -30.37 6.64
CA ASN A 285 -24.53 -31.73 6.11
C ASN A 285 -23.28 -32.27 5.41
N ILE A 286 -22.12 -31.62 5.61
CA ILE A 286 -20.81 -32.02 5.05
C ILE A 286 -20.84 -32.05 3.51
N GLU A 287 -21.67 -31.19 2.90
CA GLU A 287 -21.81 -31.05 1.45
C GLU A 287 -20.88 -29.96 0.93
N PHE A 288 -19.57 -30.22 1.04
CA PHE A 288 -18.53 -29.23 0.73
C PHE A 288 -18.55 -28.76 -0.72
N THR A 289 -18.88 -29.63 -1.68
CA THR A 289 -18.92 -29.26 -3.11
C THR A 289 -19.90 -28.11 -3.37
N TRP A 290 -21.08 -28.16 -2.73
CA TRP A 290 -22.08 -27.10 -2.87
C TRP A 290 -21.74 -25.89 -2.00
N ALA A 291 -21.18 -26.09 -0.81
CA ALA A 291 -20.72 -25.01 0.05
C ALA A 291 -19.63 -24.15 -0.63
N ILE A 292 -18.62 -24.77 -1.24
CA ILE A 292 -17.56 -24.07 -1.99
C ILE A 292 -18.16 -23.22 -3.10
N ARG A 293 -19.05 -23.78 -3.92
CA ARG A 293 -19.72 -23.04 -5.00
C ARG A 293 -20.57 -21.87 -4.47
N ALA A 294 -21.19 -22.04 -3.30
CA ALA A 294 -21.97 -21.00 -2.65
C ALA A 294 -21.06 -19.86 -2.15
N TYR A 295 -19.94 -20.17 -1.49
CA TYR A 295 -18.96 -19.17 -1.05
C TYR A 295 -18.24 -18.48 -2.22
N GLN A 296 -18.04 -19.17 -3.35
CA GLN A 296 -17.59 -18.55 -4.61
C GLN A 296 -18.63 -17.53 -5.12
N SER A 297 -19.92 -17.84 -5.00
CA SER A 297 -21.00 -16.91 -5.39
C SER A 297 -21.15 -15.72 -4.43
N LEU A 298 -20.58 -15.82 -3.23
CA LEU A 298 -20.48 -14.76 -2.23
C LEU A 298 -19.18 -13.94 -2.32
N ASP A 299 -18.26 -14.29 -3.23
CA ASP A 299 -16.89 -13.74 -3.32
C ASP A 299 -16.05 -13.90 -2.03
N GLU A 300 -16.36 -14.90 -1.19
CA GLU A 300 -15.64 -15.18 0.06
C GLU A 300 -14.47 -16.14 -0.17
N ALA A 301 -13.42 -15.64 -0.84
CA ALA A 301 -12.26 -16.45 -1.21
C ALA A 301 -11.65 -17.20 -0.02
N SER A 302 -11.46 -16.55 1.14
CA SER A 302 -10.86 -17.21 2.32
C SER A 302 -11.61 -18.46 2.77
N MET A 303 -12.94 -18.46 2.68
CA MET A 303 -13.76 -19.64 2.98
C MET A 303 -13.57 -20.72 1.93
N VAL A 304 -13.49 -20.35 0.65
CA VAL A 304 -13.23 -21.30 -0.44
C VAL A 304 -11.90 -22.02 -0.22
N TRP A 305 -10.80 -21.27 -0.01
CA TRP A 305 -9.48 -21.85 0.25
C TRP A 305 -9.46 -22.74 1.50
N CYS A 306 -10.13 -22.32 2.57
CA CYS A 306 -10.24 -23.11 3.79
C CYS A 306 -10.96 -24.44 3.56
N LEU A 307 -12.08 -24.43 2.84
CA LEU A 307 -12.84 -25.65 2.56
C LEU A 307 -12.11 -26.57 1.57
N GLU A 308 -11.42 -26.03 0.57
CA GLU A 308 -10.61 -26.82 -0.36
C GLU A 308 -9.45 -27.53 0.35
N SER A 309 -8.70 -26.82 1.19
CA SER A 309 -7.62 -27.41 2.02
C SER A 309 -8.16 -28.47 2.98
N LEU A 310 -9.29 -28.23 3.64
CA LEU A 310 -9.91 -29.23 4.53
C LEU A 310 -10.28 -30.53 3.80
N ILE A 311 -10.78 -30.46 2.57
CA ILE A 311 -11.14 -31.65 1.78
C ILE A 311 -9.90 -32.41 1.31
N GLU A 312 -8.79 -31.71 1.04
CA GLU A 312 -7.55 -32.30 0.57
C GLU A 312 -6.72 -32.94 1.70
N GLU A 313 -6.75 -32.33 2.89
CA GLU A 313 -5.88 -32.71 4.02
C GLU A 313 -6.53 -33.71 4.98
N GLU A 314 -7.86 -33.64 5.17
CA GLU A 314 -8.56 -34.39 6.24
C GLU A 314 -9.44 -35.53 5.70
N GLU A 315 -9.11 -36.77 6.08
CA GLU A 315 -9.91 -37.97 5.75
C GLU A 315 -10.89 -38.37 6.87
N ASP A 316 -10.61 -38.00 8.13
CA ASP A 316 -11.45 -38.35 9.28
C ASP A 316 -12.73 -37.48 9.32
N THR A 317 -13.89 -38.15 9.20
CA THR A 317 -15.20 -37.51 9.23
C THR A 317 -15.47 -36.77 10.54
N SER A 318 -14.94 -37.24 11.67
CA SER A 318 -15.07 -36.59 12.97
C SER A 318 -14.30 -35.27 13.02
N ILE A 319 -13.09 -35.23 12.43
CA ILE A 319 -12.29 -34.00 12.32
C ILE A 319 -13.00 -33.00 11.40
N LEU A 320 -13.49 -33.45 10.24
CA LEU A 320 -14.28 -32.62 9.32
C LEU A 320 -15.52 -32.04 10.01
N CYS A 321 -16.26 -32.85 10.78
CA CYS A 321 -17.39 -32.36 11.59
C CYS A 321 -16.95 -31.32 12.63
N GLY A 322 -15.79 -31.53 13.24
CA GLY A 322 -15.18 -30.60 14.20
C GLY A 322 -14.87 -29.25 13.56
N HIS A 323 -14.23 -29.24 12.39
CA HIS A 323 -13.95 -28.02 11.64
C HIS A 323 -15.21 -27.31 11.18
N VAL A 324 -16.19 -28.05 10.64
CA VAL A 324 -17.49 -27.48 10.26
C VAL A 324 -18.17 -26.84 11.47
N ALA A 325 -18.20 -27.53 12.62
CA ALA A 325 -18.76 -26.98 13.85
C ALA A 325 -18.02 -25.70 14.28
N ALA A 326 -16.69 -25.67 14.19
CA ALA A 326 -15.88 -24.50 14.52
C ALA A 326 -16.16 -23.31 13.57
N LEU A 327 -16.26 -23.56 12.26
CA LEU A 327 -16.60 -22.57 11.25
C LEU A 327 -18.01 -21.98 11.45
N LEU A 328 -18.96 -22.80 11.93
CA LEU A 328 -20.32 -22.38 12.27
C LEU A 328 -20.43 -21.73 13.67
N GLY A 329 -19.31 -21.61 14.42
CA GLY A 329 -19.27 -21.02 15.76
C GLY A 329 -19.72 -21.94 16.89
N ASN A 330 -20.00 -23.21 16.62
CA ASN A 330 -20.44 -24.22 17.59
C ASN A 330 -19.25 -24.92 18.25
N HIS A 331 -18.49 -24.19 19.08
CA HIS A 331 -17.22 -24.65 19.63
C HIS A 331 -17.32 -25.86 20.58
N ASP A 332 -18.42 -26.00 21.31
CA ASP A 332 -18.63 -27.15 22.20
C ASP A 332 -18.82 -28.45 21.42
N ILE A 333 -19.55 -28.37 20.31
CA ILE A 333 -19.74 -29.48 19.39
C ILE A 333 -18.42 -29.79 18.70
N ALA A 334 -17.70 -28.76 18.23
CA ALA A 334 -16.37 -28.93 17.65
C ALA A 334 -15.42 -29.68 18.59
N GLN A 335 -15.36 -29.27 19.87
CA GLN A 335 -14.58 -29.96 20.90
C GLN A 335 -15.00 -31.43 21.04
N GLN A 336 -16.30 -31.72 21.15
CA GLN A 336 -16.79 -33.09 21.27
C GLN A 336 -16.38 -33.94 20.05
N ARG A 337 -16.46 -33.37 18.85
CA ARG A 337 -16.08 -34.05 17.61
C ARG A 337 -14.59 -34.34 17.51
N TYR A 338 -13.74 -33.38 17.85
CA TYR A 338 -12.30 -33.60 17.94
C TYR A 338 -11.95 -34.62 19.02
N LEU A 339 -12.62 -34.61 20.17
CA LEU A 339 -12.34 -35.61 21.22
C LEU A 339 -12.71 -37.04 20.81
N THR A 340 -13.63 -37.22 19.85
CA THR A 340 -14.00 -38.52 19.29
C THR A 340 -13.21 -38.91 18.05
N SER A 341 -12.33 -38.03 17.55
CA SER A 341 -11.53 -38.28 16.34
C SER A 341 -10.21 -38.96 16.66
N ASP A 342 -9.45 -39.27 15.60
CA ASP A 342 -8.09 -39.81 15.72
C ASP A 342 -7.08 -38.78 16.27
N GLU A 343 -7.42 -37.49 16.25
CA GLU A 343 -6.59 -36.40 16.77
C GLU A 343 -7.31 -35.52 17.82
N PRO A 344 -7.42 -36.00 19.08
CA PRO A 344 -8.09 -35.25 20.14
C PRO A 344 -7.36 -33.98 20.57
N THR A 345 -6.08 -33.82 20.22
CA THR A 345 -5.29 -32.59 20.49
C THR A 345 -5.85 -31.37 19.78
N MET A 346 -6.60 -31.54 18.69
CA MET A 346 -7.27 -30.43 18.00
C MET A 346 -8.33 -29.73 18.85
N ALA A 347 -8.93 -30.45 19.81
CA ALA A 347 -9.82 -29.87 20.80
C ALA A 347 -9.11 -28.82 21.67
N LEU A 348 -7.85 -29.10 22.03
CA LEU A 348 -7.02 -28.21 22.82
C LEU A 348 -6.59 -26.99 22.00
N THR A 349 -6.14 -27.19 20.76
CA THR A 349 -5.71 -26.08 19.89
C THR A 349 -6.87 -25.12 19.64
N LEU A 350 -8.07 -25.64 19.35
CA LEU A 350 -9.29 -24.84 19.21
C LEU A 350 -9.52 -23.94 20.43
N ARG A 351 -9.52 -24.50 21.65
CA ARG A 351 -9.80 -23.73 22.87
C ARG A 351 -8.70 -22.71 23.19
N ARG A 352 -7.45 -23.05 22.90
CA ARG A 352 -6.31 -22.13 23.04
C ARG A 352 -6.43 -20.95 22.08
N ASP A 353 -6.77 -21.20 20.82
CA ASP A 353 -6.88 -20.17 19.78
C ASP A 353 -8.07 -19.23 20.06
N LEU A 354 -9.16 -19.76 20.63
CA LEU A 354 -10.28 -18.99 21.16
C LEU A 354 -9.98 -18.26 22.48
N ARG A 355 -8.79 -18.44 23.06
CA ARG A 355 -8.35 -17.91 24.37
C ARG A 355 -9.27 -18.31 25.54
N GLN A 356 -9.88 -19.48 25.44
CA GLN A 356 -10.69 -20.10 26.49
C GLN A 356 -9.78 -20.90 27.42
N TRP A 357 -8.96 -20.18 28.18
CA TRP A 357 -7.82 -20.74 28.92
C TRP A 357 -8.18 -21.79 29.95
N ARG A 358 -9.36 -21.71 30.57
CA ARG A 358 -9.77 -22.68 31.60
C ARG A 358 -10.08 -24.04 30.98
N GLU A 359 -10.84 -24.02 29.90
CA GLU A 359 -11.17 -25.18 29.08
C GLU A 359 -9.90 -25.75 28.44
N ALA A 360 -9.03 -24.89 27.90
CA ALA A 360 -7.74 -25.31 27.35
C ALA A 360 -6.83 -25.96 28.40
N LEU A 361 -6.72 -25.40 29.61
CA LEU A 361 -5.92 -26.00 30.69
C LEU A 361 -6.50 -27.35 31.15
N ALA A 362 -7.83 -27.47 31.23
CA ALA A 362 -8.49 -28.73 31.56
C ALA A 362 -8.18 -29.82 30.51
N LEU A 363 -8.27 -29.46 29.22
CA LEU A 363 -7.94 -30.35 28.10
C LEU A 363 -6.45 -30.71 28.06
N ALA A 364 -5.56 -29.73 28.27
CA ALA A 364 -4.11 -29.95 28.30
C ALA A 364 -3.72 -30.92 29.41
N THR A 365 -4.34 -30.82 30.59
CA THR A 365 -4.06 -31.73 31.70
C THR A 365 -4.41 -33.18 31.35
N SER A 366 -5.48 -33.41 30.58
CA SER A 366 -5.90 -34.76 30.18
C SER A 366 -5.22 -35.29 28.92
N LEU A 367 -4.89 -34.43 27.95
CA LEU A 367 -4.45 -34.83 26.60
C LEU A 367 -2.96 -34.60 26.36
N SER A 368 -2.38 -33.54 26.91
CA SER A 368 -1.00 -33.12 26.61
C SER A 368 -0.41 -32.30 27.77
N SER A 369 -0.03 -33.00 28.83
CA SER A 369 0.49 -32.37 30.07
C SER A 369 1.69 -31.46 29.81
N GLU A 370 2.49 -31.74 28.78
CA GLU A 370 3.64 -30.95 28.35
C GLU A 370 3.30 -29.52 27.91
N GLN A 371 2.09 -29.27 27.37
CA GLN A 371 1.68 -27.93 26.92
C GLN A 371 1.13 -27.06 28.07
N THR A 372 0.88 -27.66 29.23
CA THR A 372 0.28 -26.98 30.39
C THR A 372 1.09 -25.76 30.86
N PRO A 373 2.43 -25.80 30.96
CA PRO A 373 3.22 -24.62 31.35
C PRO A 373 3.05 -23.47 30.35
N LEU A 374 3.14 -23.74 29.05
CA LEU A 374 3.01 -22.71 28.01
C LEU A 374 1.63 -22.03 28.07
N ILE A 375 0.56 -22.81 28.12
CA ILE A 375 -0.81 -22.29 28.23
C ILE A 375 -1.01 -21.51 29.53
N SER A 376 -0.42 -21.97 30.64
CA SER A 376 -0.47 -21.27 31.93
C SER A 376 0.26 -19.93 31.89
N CYS A 377 1.40 -19.85 31.19
CA CYS A 377 2.16 -18.62 30.97
C CYS A 377 1.35 -17.61 30.15
N ASP A 378 0.75 -18.04 29.04
CA ASP A 378 -0.08 -17.17 28.18
C ASP A 378 -1.31 -16.66 28.92
N TYR A 379 -1.96 -17.54 29.69
CA TYR A 379 -3.09 -17.14 30.53
C TYR A 379 -2.67 -16.12 31.59
N ALA A 380 -1.52 -16.33 32.25
CA ALA A 380 -0.98 -15.39 33.22
C ALA A 380 -0.71 -14.01 32.60
N GLN A 381 -0.19 -13.96 31.36
CA GLN A 381 0.04 -12.71 30.64
C GLN A 381 -1.26 -11.97 30.33
N GLN A 382 -2.31 -12.67 29.90
CA GLN A 382 -3.62 -12.05 29.72
C GLN A 382 -4.20 -11.53 31.04
N LEU A 383 -4.05 -12.27 32.14
CA LEU A 383 -4.47 -11.82 33.47
C LEU A 383 -3.70 -10.58 33.93
N GLU A 384 -2.39 -10.51 33.65
CA GLU A 384 -1.57 -9.33 33.92
C GLU A 384 -2.09 -8.12 33.14
N MET A 385 -2.35 -8.26 31.83
CA MET A 385 -2.87 -7.17 30.98
C MET A 385 -4.26 -6.69 31.39
N THR A 386 -5.12 -7.59 31.90
CA THR A 386 -6.48 -7.26 32.36
C THR A 386 -6.51 -6.73 33.81
N GLY A 387 -5.36 -6.63 34.47
CA GLY A 387 -5.23 -6.05 35.81
C GLY A 387 -5.42 -7.02 36.97
N GLN A 388 -5.58 -8.32 36.72
CA GLN A 388 -5.77 -9.35 37.74
C GLN A 388 -4.42 -9.88 38.27
N TYR A 389 -3.62 -8.99 38.85
CA TYR A 389 -2.20 -9.25 39.16
C TYR A 389 -1.96 -10.41 40.14
N ALA A 390 -2.83 -10.60 41.14
CA ALA A 390 -2.68 -11.69 42.11
C ALA A 390 -2.89 -13.07 41.46
N GLN A 391 -3.87 -13.19 40.55
CA GLN A 391 -4.10 -14.43 39.81
C GLN A 391 -2.97 -14.67 38.80
N ALA A 392 -2.57 -13.63 38.05
CA ALA A 392 -1.44 -13.70 37.12
C ALA A 392 -0.16 -14.21 37.81
N LEU A 393 0.18 -13.66 38.98
CA LEU A 393 1.32 -14.09 39.78
C LEU A 393 1.24 -15.59 40.12
N SER A 394 0.07 -16.05 40.55
CA SER A 394 -0.12 -17.48 40.90
C SER A 394 0.07 -18.41 39.70
N TYR A 395 -0.37 -18.00 38.49
CA TYR A 395 -0.21 -18.81 37.28
C TYR A 395 1.23 -18.78 36.76
N TYR A 396 1.93 -17.64 36.85
CA TYR A 396 3.36 -17.60 36.52
C TYR A 396 4.21 -18.47 37.46
N GLN A 397 3.90 -18.49 38.76
CA GLN A 397 4.57 -19.37 39.73
C GLN A 397 4.29 -20.84 39.41
N LYS A 398 3.02 -21.21 39.22
CA LYS A 398 2.65 -22.57 38.82
C LYS A 398 3.34 -23.02 37.53
N CYS A 399 3.47 -22.12 36.55
CA CYS A 399 4.20 -22.43 35.31
C CYS A 399 5.65 -22.81 35.60
N LEU A 400 6.35 -22.05 36.44
CA LEU A 400 7.74 -22.36 36.81
C LEU A 400 7.86 -23.67 37.61
N ASP A 401 6.91 -23.95 38.50
CA ASP A 401 6.89 -25.17 39.31
C ASP A 401 6.67 -26.43 38.46
N LEU A 402 5.90 -26.32 37.37
CA LEU A 402 5.56 -27.43 36.47
C LEU A 402 6.60 -27.65 35.35
N THR A 403 7.56 -26.74 35.17
CA THR A 403 8.56 -26.84 34.10
C THR A 403 9.68 -27.80 34.50
N THR A 404 9.89 -28.89 33.75
CA THR A 404 10.98 -29.84 34.02
C THR A 404 12.34 -29.29 33.51
N PRO A 405 13.49 -29.76 34.03
CA PRO A 405 14.82 -29.32 33.59
C PRO A 405 15.12 -29.61 32.12
N GLU A 406 14.44 -30.59 31.52
CA GLU A 406 14.59 -31.02 30.13
C GLU A 406 13.78 -30.16 29.15
N GLN A 407 12.71 -29.50 29.63
CA GLN A 407 11.87 -28.55 28.89
C GLN A 407 12.31 -27.09 29.14
N GLN A 408 13.62 -26.85 29.16
CA GLN A 408 14.22 -25.51 29.28
C GLN A 408 13.99 -24.68 28.01
N ASP A 409 12.74 -24.36 27.73
CA ASP A 409 12.42 -23.29 26.81
C ASP A 409 12.75 -21.97 27.52
N ASN A 410 13.96 -21.46 27.25
CA ASN A 410 14.53 -20.28 27.90
C ASN A 410 13.57 -19.08 27.87
N GLU A 411 12.69 -19.01 26.87
CA GLU A 411 11.75 -17.93 26.70
C GLU A 411 10.57 -17.96 27.67
N CYS A 412 9.93 -19.12 27.87
CA CYS A 412 8.77 -19.25 28.77
C CYS A 412 9.19 -18.94 30.22
N GLN A 413 10.31 -19.50 30.67
CA GLN A 413 10.83 -19.21 32.01
C GLN A 413 11.21 -17.75 32.20
N ARG A 414 11.81 -17.12 31.18
CA ARG A 414 12.13 -15.69 31.20
C ARG A 414 10.86 -14.86 31.32
N LYS A 415 9.84 -15.13 30.48
CA LYS A 415 8.53 -14.45 30.53
C LYS A 415 7.86 -14.61 31.89
N CYS A 416 7.90 -15.81 32.48
CA CYS A 416 7.35 -16.03 33.81
C CYS A 416 8.10 -15.25 34.89
N LYS A 417 9.44 -15.26 34.89
CA LYS A 417 10.24 -14.48 35.87
C LYS A 417 10.01 -12.98 35.74
N GLU A 418 9.94 -12.47 34.51
CA GLU A 418 9.59 -11.07 34.20
C GLU A 418 8.19 -10.72 34.71
N GLY A 419 7.19 -11.56 34.40
CA GLY A 419 5.83 -11.42 34.87
C GLY A 419 5.72 -11.45 36.40
N ILE A 420 6.44 -12.36 37.07
CA ILE A 420 6.51 -12.45 38.54
C ILE A 420 7.09 -11.17 39.12
N ALA A 421 8.18 -10.63 38.54
CA ALA A 421 8.78 -9.39 39.03
C ALA A 421 7.77 -8.24 39.00
N ARG A 422 7.10 -8.01 37.86
CA ARG A 422 6.09 -6.94 37.70
C ARG A 422 4.88 -7.13 38.60
N THR A 423 4.29 -8.33 38.58
CA THR A 423 3.09 -8.64 39.34
C THR A 423 3.35 -8.63 40.85
N SER A 424 4.53 -9.05 41.32
CA SER A 424 4.90 -8.97 42.74
C SER A 424 4.92 -7.52 43.25
N ILE A 425 5.50 -6.59 42.47
CA ILE A 425 5.48 -5.16 42.81
C ILE A 425 4.05 -4.64 42.87
N ARG A 426 3.21 -5.01 41.88
CA ARG A 426 1.79 -4.56 41.82
C ARG A 426 0.92 -5.13 42.93
N VAL A 427 1.22 -6.33 43.42
CA VAL A 427 0.53 -6.96 44.56
C VAL A 427 1.06 -6.43 45.91
N GLY A 428 2.22 -5.77 45.92
CA GLY A 428 2.80 -5.10 47.09
C GLY A 428 4.03 -5.80 47.71
N ASP A 429 4.51 -6.90 47.13
CA ASP A 429 5.80 -7.50 47.49
C ASP A 429 6.93 -6.82 46.71
N PHE A 430 7.25 -5.60 47.13
CA PHE A 430 8.30 -4.79 46.51
C PHE A 430 9.68 -5.45 46.60
N ARG A 431 9.97 -6.17 47.69
CA ARG A 431 11.29 -6.78 47.92
C ARG A 431 11.58 -7.86 46.90
N LEU A 432 10.64 -8.78 46.69
CA LEU A 432 10.78 -9.84 45.69
C LEU A 432 10.88 -9.25 44.28
N GLY A 433 9.99 -8.32 43.94
CA GLY A 433 9.94 -7.71 42.62
C GLY A 433 11.21 -6.91 42.26
N ILE A 434 11.73 -6.08 43.18
CA ILE A 434 12.95 -5.30 42.97
C ILE A 434 14.16 -6.23 42.79
N ARG A 435 14.29 -7.26 43.63
CA ARG A 435 15.40 -8.22 43.53
C ARG A 435 15.40 -8.93 42.17
N LEU A 436 14.25 -9.45 41.75
CA LEU A 436 14.11 -10.12 40.46
C LEU A 436 14.37 -9.17 39.27
N ALA A 437 13.92 -7.91 39.36
CA ALA A 437 14.22 -6.91 38.35
C ALA A 437 15.72 -6.58 38.28
N ALA A 438 16.39 -6.44 39.42
CA ALA A 438 17.80 -6.13 39.51
C ALA A 438 18.71 -7.26 39.01
N GLU A 439 18.37 -8.51 39.35
CA GLU A 439 19.07 -9.73 38.89
C GLU A 439 18.86 -9.99 37.39
N SER A 440 17.81 -9.40 36.78
CA SER A 440 17.57 -9.55 35.35
C SER A 440 18.58 -8.77 34.50
N ASN A 441 18.92 -9.33 33.32
CA ASN A 441 19.70 -8.62 32.30
C ASN A 441 18.82 -7.75 31.38
N SER A 442 17.50 -7.72 31.60
CA SER A 442 16.54 -7.01 30.74
C SER A 442 16.38 -5.55 31.19
N SER A 443 16.88 -4.61 30.37
CA SER A 443 16.63 -3.17 30.60
C SER A 443 15.13 -2.84 30.51
N VAL A 444 14.38 -3.55 29.67
CA VAL A 444 12.92 -3.38 29.54
C VAL A 444 12.22 -3.71 30.86
N LEU A 445 12.51 -4.86 31.46
CA LEU A 445 11.92 -5.25 32.75
C LEU A 445 12.24 -4.24 33.86
N LYS A 446 13.50 -3.77 33.92
CA LYS A 446 13.94 -2.80 34.92
C LYS A 446 13.16 -1.48 34.79
N ASN A 447 12.96 -0.99 33.58
CA ASN A 447 12.14 0.19 33.31
C ASN A 447 10.67 -0.03 33.69
N GLU A 448 10.06 -1.15 33.31
CA GLU A 448 8.67 -1.46 33.64
C GLU A 448 8.45 -1.58 35.16
N CYS A 449 9.39 -2.23 35.87
CA CYS A 449 9.35 -2.33 37.32
C CYS A 449 9.56 -0.96 37.99
N ALA A 450 10.45 -0.13 37.46
CA ALA A 450 10.68 1.24 37.94
C ALA A 450 9.44 2.14 37.72
N ASP A 451 8.78 2.03 36.58
CA ASP A 451 7.51 2.71 36.28
C ASP A 451 6.43 2.34 37.30
N ILE A 452 6.29 1.04 37.62
CA ILE A 452 5.34 0.57 38.63
C ILE A 452 5.73 1.13 40.01
N LEU A 453 7.00 1.07 40.42
CA LEU A 453 7.45 1.63 41.71
C LEU A 453 7.22 3.14 41.81
N GLN A 454 7.40 3.88 40.72
CA GLN A 454 7.08 5.30 40.65
C GLN A 454 5.59 5.57 40.88
N GLN A 455 4.70 4.74 40.32
CA GLN A 455 3.25 4.82 40.59
C GLN A 455 2.92 4.58 42.08
N PHE A 456 3.63 3.67 42.75
CA PHE A 456 3.52 3.43 44.20
C PHE A 456 4.29 4.45 45.06
N ASN A 457 4.82 5.52 44.47
CA ASN A 457 5.60 6.58 45.12
C ASN A 457 6.87 6.07 45.85
N LYS A 458 7.46 4.96 45.39
CA LYS A 458 8.73 4.40 45.86
C LYS A 458 9.90 4.93 45.02
N LEU A 459 10.06 6.26 45.05
CA LEU A 459 10.97 6.98 44.13
C LEU A 459 12.44 6.58 44.28
N ASN A 460 12.92 6.30 45.50
CA ASN A 460 14.32 5.90 45.71
C ASN A 460 14.64 4.57 45.01
N ASP A 461 13.77 3.58 45.14
CA ASP A 461 13.96 2.28 44.48
C ASP A 461 13.77 2.39 42.95
N ALA A 462 12.77 3.17 42.50
CA ALA A 462 12.53 3.43 41.08
C ALA A 462 13.77 4.04 40.39
N VAL A 463 14.40 5.03 41.02
CA VAL A 463 15.61 5.68 40.49
C VAL A 463 16.77 4.70 40.33
N THR A 464 17.02 3.83 41.33
CA THR A 464 18.10 2.84 41.23
C THR A 464 17.89 1.89 40.05
N LEU A 465 16.64 1.49 39.80
CA LEU A 465 16.31 0.65 38.65
C LEU A 465 16.44 1.42 37.32
N TYR A 466 15.99 2.68 37.24
CA TYR A 466 16.17 3.50 36.03
C TYR A 466 17.65 3.73 35.70
N GLU A 467 18.49 4.03 36.68
CA GLU A 467 19.94 4.17 36.48
C GLU A 467 20.55 2.84 35.99
N SER A 468 20.20 1.71 36.62
CA SER A 468 20.67 0.39 36.19
C SER A 468 20.15 -0.04 34.80
N ALA A 469 19.08 0.60 34.32
CA ALA A 469 18.50 0.39 33.00
C ALA A 469 19.04 1.37 31.93
N ASN A 470 19.95 2.28 32.30
CA ASN A 470 20.43 3.41 31.49
C ASN A 470 19.32 4.39 31.06
N ASN A 471 18.21 4.46 31.79
CA ASN A 471 17.12 5.40 31.53
C ASN A 471 17.27 6.67 32.39
N TYR A 472 18.23 7.50 32.00
CA TYR A 472 18.61 8.70 32.76
C TYR A 472 17.53 9.80 32.74
N GLU A 473 16.62 9.79 31.76
CA GLU A 473 15.56 10.79 31.67
C GLU A 473 14.51 10.59 32.77
N LYS A 474 13.98 9.36 32.91
CA LYS A 474 13.05 9.03 33.99
C LYS A 474 13.72 9.06 35.36
N ALA A 475 15.00 8.69 35.44
CA ALA A 475 15.78 8.90 36.67
C ALA A 475 15.84 10.39 37.05
N ALA A 476 16.12 11.28 36.09
CA ALA A 476 16.18 12.72 36.34
C ALA A 476 14.83 13.28 36.80
N THR A 477 13.69 12.89 36.21
CA THR A 477 12.37 13.35 36.67
C THR A 477 12.09 12.92 38.11
N CYS A 478 12.44 11.68 38.48
CA CYS A 478 12.30 11.20 39.85
C CYS A 478 13.25 11.94 40.81
N TYR A 479 14.49 12.23 40.41
CA TYR A 479 15.42 13.02 41.22
C TYR A 479 14.95 14.47 41.44
N ILE A 480 14.25 15.07 40.46
CA ILE A 480 13.64 16.40 40.62
C ILE A 480 12.55 16.35 41.70
N GLN A 481 11.71 15.31 41.68
CA GLN A 481 10.69 15.10 42.72
C GLN A 481 11.32 14.89 44.10
N LEU A 482 12.45 14.18 44.16
CA LEU A 482 13.26 14.00 45.38
C LEU A 482 14.08 15.26 45.77
N LYS A 483 14.04 16.33 44.96
CA LYS A 483 14.83 17.57 45.12
C LYS A 483 16.34 17.34 45.22
N ASN A 484 16.86 16.29 44.58
CA ASN A 484 18.28 15.95 44.59
C ASN A 484 19.01 16.55 43.37
N TRP A 485 19.30 17.85 43.43
CA TRP A 485 19.88 18.62 42.31
C TRP A 485 21.34 18.28 42.00
N THR A 486 22.10 17.73 42.95
CA THR A 486 23.49 17.32 42.72
C THR A 486 23.57 16.09 41.81
N LYS A 487 22.69 15.10 42.04
CA LYS A 487 22.57 13.92 41.18
C LYS A 487 22.06 14.27 39.79
N ILE A 488 21.12 15.21 39.67
CA ILE A 488 20.67 15.71 38.36
C ILE A 488 21.85 16.28 37.58
N GLY A 489 22.69 17.12 38.21
CA GLY A 489 23.89 17.67 37.57
C GLY A 489 24.84 16.61 37.00
N GLN A 490 25.00 15.48 37.69
CA GLN A 490 25.79 14.34 37.21
C GLN A 490 25.14 13.63 36.00
N LEU A 491 23.81 13.64 35.93
CA LEU A 491 23.03 12.99 34.87
C LEU A 491 22.81 13.87 33.64
N LEU A 492 22.93 15.20 33.75
CA LEU A 492 22.70 16.15 32.66
C LEU A 492 23.44 15.82 31.34
N PRO A 493 24.68 15.28 31.33
CA PRO A 493 25.34 14.90 30.08
C PRO A 493 24.59 13.82 29.28
N HIS A 494 23.75 13.03 29.95
CA HIS A 494 22.99 11.92 29.36
C HIS A 494 21.49 12.24 29.16
N VAL A 495 21.03 13.41 29.61
CA VAL A 495 19.63 13.83 29.53
C VAL A 495 19.47 14.87 28.42
N LYS A 496 18.46 14.69 27.56
CA LYS A 496 18.15 15.63 26.47
C LYS A 496 16.90 16.47 26.71
N SER A 497 16.15 16.18 27.76
CA SER A 497 14.85 16.83 28.02
C SER A 497 15.00 18.30 28.42
N VAL A 498 14.43 19.18 27.59
CA VAL A 498 14.35 20.63 27.80
C VAL A 498 13.72 20.98 29.16
N SER A 499 12.64 20.30 29.54
CA SER A 499 11.95 20.55 30.81
C SER A 499 12.85 20.28 32.02
N THR A 500 13.71 19.26 31.95
CA THR A 500 14.67 18.94 33.01
C THR A 500 15.71 20.06 33.13
N PHE A 501 16.23 20.54 32.01
CA PHE A 501 17.18 21.66 31.99
C PHE A 501 16.58 22.95 32.55
N ILE A 502 15.33 23.31 32.21
CA ILE A 502 14.64 24.49 32.76
C ILE A 502 14.47 24.38 34.28
N GLN A 503 14.02 23.22 34.78
CA GLN A 503 13.82 23.03 36.22
C GLN A 503 15.15 23.05 36.98
N TYR A 504 16.21 22.49 36.38
CA TYR A 504 17.57 22.58 36.93
C TYR A 504 18.08 24.03 36.92
N ALA A 505 17.91 24.77 35.83
CA ALA A 505 18.32 26.17 35.70
C ALA A 505 17.65 27.05 36.76
N LYS A 506 16.31 26.98 36.90
CA LYS A 506 15.56 27.70 37.95
C LYS A 506 16.05 27.38 39.36
N ALA A 507 16.36 26.11 39.63
CA ALA A 507 16.89 25.70 40.93
C ALA A 507 18.29 26.30 41.18
N ARG A 508 19.16 26.34 40.16
CA ARG A 508 20.50 26.95 40.26
C ARG A 508 20.44 28.47 40.39
N GLU A 509 19.54 29.12 39.67
CA GLU A 509 19.26 30.56 39.80
C GLU A 509 18.82 30.90 41.23
N ALA A 510 17.88 30.13 41.80
CA ALA A 510 17.43 30.32 43.19
C ALA A 510 18.53 30.06 44.23
N MET A 511 19.54 29.25 43.89
CA MET A 511 20.72 28.99 44.72
C MET A 511 21.84 30.04 44.54
N GLY A 512 21.67 31.01 43.62
CA GLY A 512 22.66 32.05 43.32
C GLY A 512 23.77 31.62 42.34
N ASN A 513 23.68 30.43 41.75
CA ASN A 513 24.63 29.92 40.76
C ASN A 513 24.24 30.36 39.34
N PHE A 514 24.38 31.65 39.03
CA PHE A 514 23.90 32.22 37.77
C PHE A 514 24.59 31.65 36.51
N LYS A 515 25.89 31.32 36.57
CA LYS A 515 26.62 30.74 35.42
C LYS A 515 26.10 29.36 35.02
N GLU A 516 25.93 28.45 36.00
CA GLU A 516 25.35 27.12 35.75
C GLU A 516 23.89 27.20 35.29
N SER A 517 23.17 28.26 35.71
CA SER A 517 21.81 28.54 35.26
C SER A 517 21.77 28.96 33.80
N VAL A 518 22.69 29.84 33.36
CA VAL A 518 22.79 30.27 31.95
C VAL A 518 23.12 29.07 31.06
N ASP A 519 24.15 28.28 31.39
CA ASP A 519 24.51 27.07 30.64
C ASP A 519 23.31 26.10 30.50
N ALA A 520 22.50 25.98 31.56
CA ALA A 520 21.32 25.13 31.56
C ALA A 520 20.15 25.73 30.74
N TYR A 521 19.91 27.04 30.81
CA TYR A 521 18.89 27.71 29.97
C TYR A 521 19.28 27.69 28.49
N GLU A 522 20.56 27.83 28.15
CA GLU A 522 21.06 27.70 26.77
C GLU A 522 20.81 26.30 26.20
N ARG A 523 21.13 25.26 26.97
CA ARG A 523 20.83 23.86 26.58
C ARG A 523 19.34 23.58 26.49
N ALA A 524 18.52 24.36 27.20
CA ALA A 524 17.07 24.30 27.13
C ALA A 524 16.47 25.17 26.01
N GLU A 525 17.30 25.89 25.25
CA GLU A 525 16.88 26.87 24.24
C GLU A 525 15.98 27.99 24.77
N ASP A 526 16.02 28.26 26.09
CA ASP A 526 15.29 29.34 26.75
C ASP A 526 16.14 30.62 26.76
N TYR A 527 16.38 31.16 25.57
CA TYR A 527 17.27 32.29 25.35
C TYR A 527 16.75 33.59 25.96
N ASP A 528 15.44 33.74 26.17
CA ASP A 528 14.87 34.91 26.86
C ASP A 528 15.35 34.95 28.32
N ASN A 529 15.40 33.80 28.99
CA ASN A 529 15.93 33.71 30.35
C ASN A 529 17.46 33.82 30.39
N VAL A 530 18.18 33.38 29.35
CA VAL A 530 19.63 33.65 29.19
C VAL A 530 19.88 35.16 29.17
N VAL A 531 19.25 35.86 28.23
CA VAL A 531 19.39 37.33 28.07
C VAL A 531 18.95 38.06 29.34
N ARG A 532 17.90 37.60 30.02
CA ARG A 532 17.48 38.15 31.32
C ARG A 532 18.56 38.01 32.38
N VAL A 533 19.09 36.80 32.59
CA VAL A 533 20.09 36.54 33.64
C VAL A 533 21.41 37.26 33.30
N ASP A 534 21.77 37.34 32.03
CA ASP A 534 22.96 38.05 31.56
C ASP A 534 22.88 39.55 31.78
N LEU A 535 21.73 40.18 31.53
CA LEU A 535 21.53 41.62 31.73
C LEU A 535 21.29 41.98 33.20
N ASP A 536 20.48 41.20 33.94
CA ASP A 536 20.04 41.54 35.29
C ASP A 536 21.06 41.12 36.39
N HIS A 537 21.82 40.04 36.17
CA HIS A 537 22.68 39.43 37.20
C HIS A 537 24.17 39.33 36.84
N LEU A 538 24.52 39.01 35.59
CA LEU A 538 25.92 38.81 35.17
C LEU A 538 26.55 40.06 34.53
N ASN A 539 25.73 41.01 34.09
CA ASN A 539 26.12 42.22 33.36
C ASN A 539 26.95 41.92 32.08
N ASP A 540 26.66 40.82 31.38
CA ASP A 540 27.35 40.39 30.15
C ASP A 540 26.53 40.75 28.91
N ILE A 541 26.65 42.00 28.48
CA ILE A 541 25.90 42.56 27.35
C ILE A 541 26.31 41.92 26.03
N ARG A 542 27.59 41.52 25.90
CA ARG A 542 28.09 40.93 24.66
C ARG A 542 27.43 39.59 24.41
N HIS A 543 27.40 38.75 25.44
CA HIS A 543 26.71 37.47 25.37
C HIS A 543 25.23 37.64 25.02
N ALA A 544 24.53 38.54 25.73
CA ALA A 544 23.12 38.83 25.46
C ALA A 544 22.85 39.29 24.01
N VAL A 545 23.66 40.20 23.47
CA VAL A 545 23.54 40.70 22.09
C VAL A 545 23.80 39.60 21.06
N ASP A 546 24.84 38.79 21.27
CA ASP A 546 25.17 37.70 20.36
C ASP A 546 24.06 36.64 20.36
N THR A 547 23.49 36.32 21.53
CA THR A 547 22.35 35.40 21.65
C THR A 547 21.12 35.94 20.91
N VAL A 548 20.77 37.22 21.08
CA VAL A 548 19.62 37.83 20.38
C VAL A 548 19.83 37.86 18.87
N ASN A 549 21.01 38.24 18.39
CA ASN A 549 21.29 38.30 16.95
C ASN A 549 21.29 36.90 16.31
N ALA A 550 21.82 35.90 17.01
CA ALA A 550 21.86 34.53 16.50
C ALA A 550 20.50 33.82 16.57
N LYS A 551 19.68 34.10 17.59
CA LYS A 551 18.45 33.34 17.88
C LYS A 551 17.15 34.13 17.66
N LYS A 552 17.23 35.44 17.40
CA LYS A 552 16.10 36.35 17.13
C LYS A 552 15.01 36.31 18.22
N CYS A 553 15.40 36.30 19.50
CA CYS A 553 14.43 36.29 20.60
C CYS A 553 13.79 37.68 20.82
N VAL A 554 12.45 37.71 20.91
CA VAL A 554 11.65 38.95 20.86
C VAL A 554 11.72 39.73 22.17
N GLU A 555 11.51 39.05 23.30
CA GLU A 555 11.56 39.69 24.64
C GLU A 555 13.00 40.04 25.02
N GLY A 556 13.96 39.18 24.67
CA GLY A 556 15.39 39.49 24.75
C GLY A 556 15.77 40.75 23.95
N ALA A 557 15.35 40.85 22.68
CA ALA A 557 15.60 42.03 21.84
C ALA A 557 15.01 43.31 22.43
N LYS A 558 13.79 43.25 23.00
CA LYS A 558 13.16 44.40 23.67
C LYS A 558 13.96 44.88 24.87
N ARG A 559 14.45 43.95 25.71
CA ARG A 559 15.30 44.28 26.86
C ARG A 559 16.62 44.91 26.43
N ILE A 560 17.22 44.42 25.35
CA ILE A 560 18.43 45.04 24.77
C ILE A 560 18.12 46.42 24.20
N ALA A 561 16.99 46.60 23.52
CA ALA A 561 16.56 47.90 23.02
C ALA A 561 16.39 48.93 24.14
N ASP A 562 15.74 48.55 25.25
CA ASP A 562 15.59 49.41 26.44
C ASP A 562 16.94 49.76 27.06
N TYR A 563 17.88 48.81 27.06
CA TYR A 563 19.26 49.04 27.51
C TYR A 563 19.99 50.02 26.58
N CYS A 564 19.99 49.79 25.26
CA CYS A 564 20.62 50.66 24.27
C CYS A 564 20.04 52.09 24.30
N ASN A 565 18.72 52.22 24.49
CA ASN A 565 18.04 53.51 24.60
C ASN A 565 18.50 54.30 25.85
N LYS A 566 18.63 53.63 27.01
CA LYS A 566 19.18 54.23 28.24
C LYS A 566 20.64 54.66 28.10
N HIS A 567 21.41 53.98 27.26
CA HIS A 567 22.84 54.25 27.03
C HIS A 567 23.12 55.18 25.83
N GLY A 568 22.08 55.68 25.15
CA GLY A 568 22.21 56.66 24.07
C GLY A 568 22.60 56.09 22.70
N ASP A 569 22.59 54.77 22.52
CA ASP A 569 22.79 54.13 21.21
C ASP A 569 21.44 53.92 20.51
N PHE A 570 20.93 55.01 19.93
CA PHE A 570 19.64 55.01 19.25
C PHE A 570 19.64 54.18 17.96
N GLY A 571 20.80 53.97 17.32
CA GLY A 571 20.89 53.13 16.12
C GLY A 571 20.68 51.66 16.44
N ALA A 572 21.40 51.16 17.44
CA ALA A 572 21.20 49.80 17.94
C ALA A 572 19.81 49.61 18.55
N ALA A 573 19.28 50.61 19.26
CA ALA A 573 17.93 50.56 19.81
C ALA A 573 16.86 50.42 18.71
N ILE A 574 16.95 51.17 17.60
CA ILE A 574 16.02 51.03 16.46
C ILE A 574 16.12 49.62 15.86
N HIS A 575 17.33 49.09 15.68
CA HIS A 575 17.53 47.74 15.16
C HIS A 575 16.89 46.66 16.07
N PHE A 576 17.13 46.73 17.39
CA PHE A 576 16.55 45.76 18.32
C PHE A 576 15.04 45.93 18.53
N LEU A 577 14.49 47.14 18.39
CA LEU A 577 13.04 47.36 18.39
C LEU A 577 12.35 46.78 17.15
N ILE A 578 13.02 46.83 15.99
CA ILE A 578 12.56 46.18 14.76
C ILE A 578 12.59 44.65 14.96
N LEU A 579 13.71 44.10 15.46
CA LEU A 579 13.82 42.67 15.81
C LEU A 579 12.76 42.22 16.84
N SER A 580 12.38 43.09 17.78
CA SER A 580 11.33 42.83 18.76
C SER A 580 9.91 43.14 18.23
N LYS A 581 9.76 43.41 16.92
CA LYS A 581 8.49 43.76 16.24
C LYS A 581 7.76 44.98 16.80
N CYS A 582 8.47 45.86 17.50
CA CYS A 582 7.95 47.11 18.08
C CYS A 582 8.13 48.26 17.08
N TYR A 583 7.56 48.12 15.89
CA TYR A 583 7.80 49.03 14.76
C TYR A 583 7.36 50.48 15.01
N GLN A 584 6.28 50.68 15.77
CA GLN A 584 5.76 52.01 16.08
C GLN A 584 6.78 52.81 16.94
N ASP A 585 7.34 52.16 17.95
CA ASP A 585 8.34 52.76 18.84
C ASP A 585 9.66 52.99 18.09
N ALA A 586 10.07 52.04 17.25
CA ALA A 586 11.23 52.19 16.38
C ALA A 586 11.08 53.37 15.39
N PHE A 587 9.90 53.54 14.80
CA PHE A 587 9.62 54.63 13.86
C PHE A 587 9.63 55.99 14.57
N LEU A 588 8.97 56.11 15.72
CA LEU A 588 8.99 57.34 16.54
C LEU A 588 10.41 57.72 16.95
N LEU A 589 11.18 56.75 17.45
CA LEU A 589 12.58 56.96 17.83
C LEU A 589 13.44 57.38 16.62
N SER A 590 13.17 56.82 15.43
CA SER A 590 13.85 57.20 14.21
C SER A 590 13.51 58.61 13.72
N GLN A 591 12.28 59.07 13.91
CA GLN A 591 11.86 60.44 13.58
C GLN A 591 12.50 61.47 14.52
N GLU A 592 12.44 61.20 15.83
CA GLU A 592 12.99 62.08 16.87
C GLU A 592 14.48 62.34 16.66
N HIS A 593 15.23 61.29 16.29
CA HIS A 593 16.69 61.36 16.10
C HIS A 593 17.13 61.50 14.63
N LYS A 594 16.21 61.76 13.69
CA LYS A 594 16.50 61.90 12.23
C LYS A 594 17.23 60.69 11.61
N LYS A 595 16.91 59.48 12.08
CA LYS A 595 17.48 58.19 11.63
C LYS A 595 16.51 57.35 10.80
N VAL A 596 15.52 57.98 10.15
CA VAL A 596 14.49 57.31 9.32
C VAL A 596 15.09 56.46 8.19
N HIS A 597 16.27 56.83 7.67
CA HIS A 597 17.00 56.01 6.69
C HIS A 597 17.55 54.71 7.28
N GLU A 598 18.05 54.72 8.53
CA GLU A 598 18.50 53.52 9.22
C GLU A 598 17.30 52.60 9.51
N PHE A 599 16.15 53.16 9.93
CA PHE A 599 14.90 52.43 10.09
C PHE A 599 14.46 51.72 8.80
N GLY A 600 14.47 52.42 7.67
CA GLY A 600 14.12 51.84 6.37
C GLY A 600 15.08 50.74 5.92
N LYS A 601 16.37 50.91 6.18
CA LYS A 601 17.39 49.88 5.90
C LYS A 601 17.16 48.63 6.73
N TYR A 602 17.00 48.75 8.04
CA TYR A 602 16.78 47.61 8.93
C TYR A 602 15.46 46.90 8.66
N LEU A 603 14.41 47.64 8.26
CA LEU A 603 13.13 47.05 7.87
C LEU A 603 13.24 46.21 6.59
N LEU A 604 14.13 46.57 5.66
CA LEU A 604 14.40 45.81 4.43
C LEU A 604 15.35 44.62 4.66
N GLU A 605 16.12 44.61 5.76
CA GLU A 605 17.02 43.51 6.15
C GLU A 605 16.28 42.39 6.91
N GLU A 606 15.01 42.58 7.29
CA GLU A 606 14.17 41.51 7.84
C GLU A 606 13.85 40.44 6.77
N ASP A 607 13.77 39.17 7.20
CA ASP A 607 13.44 38.05 6.30
C ASP A 607 12.05 38.23 5.64
N GLU A 608 11.11 38.82 6.37
CA GLU A 608 9.78 39.20 5.89
C GLU A 608 9.48 40.66 6.26
N PRO A 609 9.77 41.62 5.36
CA PRO A 609 9.65 43.03 5.68
C PRO A 609 8.18 43.44 5.81
N ASN A 610 7.86 44.17 6.88
CA ASN A 610 6.47 44.54 7.16
C ASN A 610 5.92 45.55 6.14
N THR A 611 4.99 45.08 5.30
CA THR A 611 4.38 45.89 4.23
C THR A 611 3.63 47.13 4.73
N THR A 612 3.05 47.13 5.94
CA THR A 612 2.33 48.32 6.44
C THR A 612 3.28 49.44 6.79
N GLU A 613 4.42 49.11 7.39
CA GLU A 613 5.45 50.08 7.76
C GLU A 613 6.23 50.55 6.54
N LEU A 614 6.50 49.67 5.56
CA LEU A 614 7.06 50.08 4.26
C LEU A 614 6.15 51.08 3.53
N LYS A 615 4.82 50.93 3.61
CA LYS A 615 3.87 51.92 3.06
C LYS A 615 3.94 53.25 3.78
N ARG A 616 4.01 53.25 5.12
CA ARG A 616 4.16 54.49 5.92
C ARG A 616 5.46 55.21 5.57
N LEU A 617 6.53 54.44 5.41
CA LEU A 617 7.83 54.95 5.00
C LEU A 617 7.79 55.50 3.56
N ALA A 618 7.08 54.85 2.64
CA ALA A 618 6.89 55.33 1.27
C ALA A 618 6.12 56.67 1.24
N VAL A 619 5.07 56.82 2.06
CA VAL A 619 4.33 58.09 2.20
C VAL A 619 5.22 59.20 2.75
N TYR A 620 6.05 58.89 3.75
CA TYR A 620 7.02 59.84 4.30
C TYR A 620 8.00 60.36 3.22
N PHE A 621 8.57 59.47 2.40
CA PHE A 621 9.47 59.88 1.30
C PHE A 621 8.72 60.60 0.16
N GLU A 622 7.43 60.35 -0.03
CA GLU A 622 6.58 61.08 -0.97
C GLU A 622 6.36 62.53 -0.50
N GLU A 623 6.18 62.76 0.81
CA GLU A 623 6.09 64.10 1.44
C GLU A 623 7.43 64.86 1.37
N GLU A 624 8.56 64.17 1.57
CA GLU A 624 9.92 64.71 1.43
C GLU A 624 10.35 64.98 -0.03
N LYS A 625 9.47 64.70 -1.01
CA LYS A 625 9.71 64.84 -2.46
C LYS A 625 10.79 63.93 -3.03
N ASP A 626 11.18 62.87 -2.32
CA ASP A 626 12.08 61.84 -2.84
C ASP A 626 11.28 60.75 -3.57
N THR A 627 10.92 61.06 -4.80
CA THR A 627 10.06 60.20 -5.63
C THR A 627 10.67 58.85 -5.99
N PHE A 628 12.01 58.72 -6.00
CA PHE A 628 12.66 57.45 -6.30
C PHE A 628 12.63 56.51 -5.09
N ARG A 629 12.99 57.00 -3.90
CA ARG A 629 12.90 56.20 -2.67
C ARG A 629 11.46 55.84 -2.35
N ALA A 630 10.52 56.77 -2.54
CA ALA A 630 9.10 56.46 -2.41
C ALA A 630 8.68 55.32 -3.34
N ALA A 631 9.09 55.34 -4.62
CA ALA A 631 8.82 54.25 -5.56
C ALA A 631 9.44 52.91 -5.11
N GLN A 632 10.66 52.93 -4.57
CA GLN A 632 11.34 51.75 -4.05
C GLN A 632 10.59 51.13 -2.85
N TYR A 633 10.18 51.93 -1.88
CA TYR A 633 9.41 51.43 -0.73
C TYR A 633 7.99 50.99 -1.12
N TYR A 634 7.33 51.66 -2.07
CA TYR A 634 6.05 51.18 -2.62
C TYR A 634 6.19 49.85 -3.37
N TYR A 635 7.32 49.63 -4.06
CA TYR A 635 7.64 48.34 -4.69
C TYR A 635 7.79 47.24 -3.63
N HIS A 636 8.62 47.45 -2.61
CA HIS A 636 8.77 46.47 -1.51
C HIS A 636 7.47 46.26 -0.72
N ALA A 637 6.60 47.27 -0.67
CA ALA A 637 5.26 47.18 -0.09
C ALA A 637 4.21 46.50 -1.01
N LYS A 638 4.62 46.00 -2.19
CA LYS A 638 3.77 45.36 -3.21
C LYS A 638 2.67 46.27 -3.81
N GLU A 639 2.83 47.58 -3.75
CA GLU A 639 1.94 48.58 -4.37
C GLU A 639 2.46 48.97 -5.76
N TYR A 640 2.51 47.99 -6.66
CA TYR A 640 3.15 48.11 -7.98
C TYR A 640 2.58 49.24 -8.84
N GLY A 641 1.27 49.52 -8.76
CA GLY A 641 0.64 50.59 -9.54
C GLY A 641 1.14 51.99 -9.15
N LYS A 642 1.23 52.27 -7.84
CA LYS A 642 1.78 53.54 -7.34
C LYS A 642 3.29 53.63 -7.57
N ALA A 643 4.01 52.54 -7.31
CA ALA A 643 5.45 52.44 -7.57
C ALA A 643 5.75 52.75 -9.05
N MET A 644 5.03 52.12 -9.99
CA MET A 644 5.21 52.34 -11.43
C MET A 644 4.86 53.79 -11.83
N LYS A 645 3.79 54.38 -11.28
CA LYS A 645 3.44 55.77 -11.58
C LYS A 645 4.54 56.74 -11.17
N LEU A 646 5.09 56.58 -9.96
CA LEU A 646 6.19 57.40 -9.47
C LEU A 646 7.48 57.14 -10.27
N LEU A 647 7.74 55.87 -10.61
CA LEU A 647 8.89 55.48 -11.44
C LEU A 647 8.84 56.06 -12.85
N LEU A 648 7.68 56.06 -13.50
CA LEU A 648 7.50 56.69 -14.81
C LEU A 648 7.70 58.21 -14.76
N ALA A 649 7.33 58.85 -13.64
CA ALA A 649 7.57 60.27 -13.43
C ALA A 649 9.07 60.57 -13.23
N THR A 650 9.78 59.75 -12.45
CA THR A 650 11.23 59.90 -12.23
C THR A 650 12.06 59.57 -13.47
N ALA A 651 11.70 58.52 -14.20
CA ALA A 651 12.39 58.11 -15.43
C ALA A 651 12.32 59.18 -16.53
N ARG A 652 11.24 59.98 -16.58
CA ARG A 652 11.13 61.12 -17.52
C ARG A 652 12.11 62.24 -17.20
N GLN A 653 12.41 62.45 -15.91
CA GLN A 653 13.34 63.47 -15.44
C GLN A 653 14.80 63.00 -15.54
N ASN A 654 15.04 61.73 -15.21
CA ASN A 654 16.37 61.11 -15.18
C ASN A 654 16.49 59.99 -16.22
N LYS A 655 16.61 60.41 -17.49
CA LYS A 655 16.56 59.55 -18.68
C LYS A 655 17.66 58.48 -18.77
N ASP A 656 18.82 58.72 -18.16
CA ASP A 656 20.02 57.87 -18.29
C ASP A 656 20.28 56.98 -17.07
N SER A 657 19.38 56.94 -16.09
CA SER A 657 19.57 56.14 -14.87
C SER A 657 19.14 54.68 -15.08
N ASP A 658 20.13 53.79 -15.20
CA ASP A 658 19.91 52.34 -15.27
C ASP A 658 19.19 51.79 -14.01
N GLU A 659 19.42 52.38 -12.83
CA GLU A 659 18.81 51.94 -11.55
C GLU A 659 17.28 52.09 -11.56
N ILE A 660 16.78 53.19 -12.13
CA ILE A 660 15.34 53.44 -12.29
C ILE A 660 14.73 52.41 -13.26
N LEU A 661 15.42 52.12 -14.36
CA LEU A 661 14.94 51.17 -15.37
C LEU A 661 14.95 49.73 -14.83
N TRP A 662 15.95 49.36 -14.03
CA TRP A 662 15.98 48.05 -13.37
C TRP A 662 14.86 47.88 -12.34
N LEU A 663 14.57 48.91 -11.54
CA LEU A 663 13.41 48.87 -10.64
C LEU A 663 12.09 48.71 -11.44
N GLY A 664 11.99 49.33 -12.62
CA GLY A 664 10.85 49.16 -13.52
C GLY A 664 10.72 47.74 -14.07
N VAL A 665 11.84 47.11 -14.44
CA VAL A 665 11.88 45.67 -14.81
C VAL A 665 11.42 44.80 -13.66
N SER A 666 11.87 45.06 -12.43
CA SER A 666 11.45 44.29 -11.23
C SER A 666 9.96 44.43 -10.96
N ILE A 667 9.41 45.66 -11.03
CA ILE A 667 7.96 45.89 -10.85
C ILE A 667 7.15 45.13 -11.90
N VAL A 668 7.55 45.21 -13.17
CA VAL A 668 6.85 44.50 -14.27
C VAL A 668 6.94 42.98 -14.10
N ASN A 669 8.09 42.47 -13.66
CA ASN A 669 8.30 41.05 -13.44
C ASN A 669 7.43 40.50 -12.31
N GLU A 670 7.30 41.23 -11.19
CA GLU A 670 6.56 40.75 -10.01
C GLU A 670 5.06 41.09 -10.03
N SER A 671 4.66 42.15 -10.75
CA SER A 671 3.25 42.55 -10.82
C SER A 671 2.41 41.68 -11.73
N HIS A 672 3.01 41.11 -12.79
CA HIS A 672 2.33 40.41 -13.88
C HIS A 672 1.12 41.16 -14.48
N ASP A 673 1.02 42.48 -14.29
CA ASP A 673 -0.08 43.30 -14.79
C ASP A 673 0.24 43.81 -16.20
N GLU A 674 -0.48 43.31 -17.20
CA GLU A 674 -0.33 43.68 -18.61
C GLU A 674 -0.37 45.19 -18.85
N LYS A 675 -1.13 45.95 -18.06
CA LYS A 675 -1.23 47.42 -18.20
C LYS A 675 0.06 48.10 -17.76
N LEU A 676 0.65 47.65 -16.65
CA LEU A 676 1.93 48.17 -16.17
C LEU A 676 3.06 47.77 -17.12
N VAL A 677 3.00 46.55 -17.68
CA VAL A 677 3.99 46.11 -18.67
C VAL A 677 3.89 46.94 -19.94
N ALA A 678 2.69 47.20 -20.46
CA ALA A 678 2.49 48.02 -21.64
C ALA A 678 2.97 49.47 -21.41
N ALA A 679 2.69 50.04 -20.23
CA ALA A 679 3.16 51.38 -19.86
C ALA A 679 4.69 51.45 -19.79
N PHE A 680 5.34 50.47 -19.15
CA PHE A 680 6.79 50.42 -19.05
C PHE A 680 7.45 50.12 -20.41
N ARG A 681 6.87 49.24 -21.23
CA ARG A 681 7.34 48.97 -22.60
C ARG A 681 7.27 50.23 -23.46
N GLY A 682 6.19 51.00 -23.36
CA GLY A 682 6.06 52.29 -24.04
C GLY A 682 7.12 53.31 -23.61
N LEU A 683 7.62 53.24 -22.38
CA LEU A 683 8.78 54.04 -21.95
C LEU A 683 10.07 53.54 -22.62
N LEU A 684 10.30 52.23 -22.63
CA LEU A 684 11.52 51.63 -23.18
C LEU A 684 11.65 51.82 -24.70
N GLU A 685 10.53 51.76 -25.43
CA GLU A 685 10.45 52.02 -26.87
C GLU A 685 10.46 53.52 -27.22
N GLY A 686 10.57 54.42 -26.23
CA GLY A 686 10.57 55.87 -26.46
C GLY A 686 9.22 56.47 -26.87
N LYS A 687 8.11 55.69 -26.87
CA LYS A 687 6.76 56.17 -27.21
C LYS A 687 6.24 57.22 -26.22
N LEU A 688 6.71 57.20 -24.97
CA LEU A 688 6.27 58.11 -23.91
C LEU A 688 7.10 59.39 -23.77
N ASP A 689 8.38 59.37 -24.13
CA ASP A 689 9.33 60.47 -23.86
C ASP A 689 10.28 60.79 -25.02
N GLY A 690 10.10 60.14 -26.18
CA GLY A 690 10.86 60.33 -27.42
C GLY A 690 12.25 59.68 -27.43
N THR A 691 12.64 58.96 -26.39
CA THR A 691 14.01 58.41 -26.25
C THR A 691 13.97 56.89 -26.10
N GLU A 692 14.44 56.17 -27.13
CA GLU A 692 14.59 54.72 -27.07
C GLU A 692 15.64 54.33 -26.03
N ARG A 693 15.26 53.40 -25.14
CA ARG A 693 16.14 52.87 -24.09
C ARG A 693 16.94 51.69 -24.61
N HIS A 694 18.02 51.38 -23.91
CA HIS A 694 18.88 50.27 -24.28
C HIS A 694 18.07 48.96 -24.42
N PRO A 695 18.28 48.16 -25.48
CA PRO A 695 17.48 46.95 -25.75
C PRO A 695 17.62 45.85 -24.68
N LYS A 696 18.54 46.01 -23.72
CA LYS A 696 18.76 45.08 -22.60
C LYS A 696 17.54 45.01 -21.67
N PHE A 697 16.84 46.13 -21.49
CA PHE A 697 15.65 46.20 -20.65
C PHE A 697 14.44 45.56 -21.35
N LEU A 698 14.26 45.83 -22.65
CA LEU A 698 13.21 45.19 -23.47
C LEU A 698 13.44 43.68 -23.55
N TYR A 699 14.68 43.25 -23.79
CA TYR A 699 15.06 41.84 -23.74
C TYR A 699 14.61 41.19 -22.42
N ARG A 700 14.93 41.79 -21.27
CA ARG A 700 14.56 41.22 -19.97
C ARG A 700 13.06 41.19 -19.75
N VAL A 701 12.33 42.22 -20.18
CA VAL A 701 10.86 42.26 -20.11
C VAL A 701 10.25 41.15 -20.98
N PHE A 702 10.67 41.00 -22.24
CA PHE A 702 10.14 39.96 -23.13
C PHE A 702 10.46 38.54 -22.66
N MET A 703 11.66 38.31 -22.13
CA MET A 703 12.04 37.04 -21.52
C MET A 703 11.12 36.70 -20.33
N ASN A 704 10.81 37.67 -19.47
CA ASN A 704 9.93 37.47 -18.32
C ASN A 704 8.44 37.31 -18.71
N GLN A 705 8.00 37.92 -19.83
CA GLN A 705 6.64 37.77 -20.34
C GLN A 705 6.41 36.49 -21.15
N GLY A 706 7.48 35.74 -21.46
CA GLY A 706 7.40 34.56 -22.32
C GLY A 706 7.27 34.87 -23.81
N ASP A 707 7.47 36.12 -24.24
CA ASP A 707 7.52 36.48 -25.67
C ASP A 707 8.93 36.24 -26.21
N TYR A 708 9.29 34.97 -26.35
CA TYR A 708 10.63 34.54 -26.73
C TYR A 708 11.02 34.97 -28.16
N LEU A 709 10.05 35.18 -29.04
CA LEU A 709 10.30 35.65 -30.41
C LEU A 709 10.77 37.10 -30.41
N GLN A 710 10.09 38.00 -29.69
CA GLN A 710 10.55 39.38 -29.56
C GLN A 710 11.84 39.46 -28.73
N ALA A 711 11.97 38.63 -27.69
CA ALA A 711 13.21 38.52 -26.93
C ALA A 711 14.40 38.11 -27.81
N SER A 712 14.21 37.18 -28.77
CA SER A 712 15.27 36.73 -29.69
C SER A 712 15.83 37.87 -30.55
N THR A 713 14.95 38.79 -30.98
CA THR A 713 15.33 39.96 -31.78
C THR A 713 16.11 40.96 -30.93
N CYS A 714 15.64 41.24 -29.70
CA CYS A 714 16.36 42.10 -28.77
C CYS A 714 17.71 41.50 -28.35
N ALA A 715 17.79 40.18 -28.16
CA ALA A 715 19.02 39.48 -27.80
C ALA A 715 20.13 39.67 -28.84
N LEU A 716 19.80 39.64 -30.13
CA LEU A 716 20.76 39.94 -31.21
C LEU A 716 21.27 41.38 -31.16
N ALA A 717 20.40 42.34 -30.88
CA ALA A 717 20.79 43.75 -30.74
C ALA A 717 21.69 43.97 -29.51
N VAL A 718 21.34 43.37 -28.37
CA VAL A 718 22.15 43.41 -27.13
C VAL A 718 23.50 42.74 -27.35
N ALA A 719 23.52 41.55 -27.95
CA ALA A 719 24.73 40.84 -28.29
C ALA A 719 25.64 41.69 -29.20
N ARG A 720 25.09 42.32 -30.23
CA ARG A 720 25.87 43.17 -31.14
C ARG A 720 26.48 44.37 -30.42
N ASP A 721 25.74 45.04 -29.54
CA ASP A 721 26.26 46.14 -28.73
C ASP A 721 27.33 45.69 -27.71
N ASP A 722 27.14 44.54 -27.05
CA ASP A 722 28.18 43.98 -26.19
C ASP A 722 29.45 43.62 -26.98
N ALA A 723 29.31 43.12 -28.21
CA ALA A 723 30.43 42.79 -29.08
C ALA A 723 31.21 44.04 -29.53
N THR A 724 30.52 45.16 -29.84
CA THR A 724 31.21 46.42 -30.18
C THR A 724 31.96 47.01 -28.99
N ARG A 725 31.43 46.84 -27.77
CA ARG A 725 32.10 47.23 -26.51
C ARG A 725 33.21 46.28 -26.07
N GLY A 726 33.37 45.13 -26.74
CA GLY A 726 34.37 44.11 -26.39
C GLY A 726 33.96 43.14 -25.28
N ASN A 727 32.70 43.17 -24.84
CA ASN A 727 32.13 42.29 -23.81
C ASN A 727 31.69 40.94 -24.40
N TYR A 728 32.62 40.20 -25.02
CA TYR A 728 32.28 38.96 -25.74
C TYR A 728 31.72 37.84 -24.85
N ARG A 729 31.99 37.87 -23.53
CA ARG A 729 31.41 36.91 -22.59
C ARG A 729 29.91 37.16 -22.39
N ASN A 730 29.50 38.40 -22.16
CA ASN A 730 28.09 38.78 -22.01
C ASN A 730 27.33 38.53 -23.33
N CYS A 731 27.99 38.81 -24.45
CA CYS A 731 27.47 38.52 -25.78
C CYS A 731 27.21 37.01 -25.97
N HIS A 732 28.19 36.17 -25.60
CA HIS A 732 28.03 34.72 -25.60
C HIS A 732 26.87 34.27 -24.69
N GLU A 733 26.83 34.75 -23.46
CA GLU A 733 25.81 34.37 -22.46
C GLU A 733 24.40 34.77 -22.89
N THR A 734 24.22 35.97 -23.44
CA THR A 734 22.93 36.47 -23.94
C THR A 734 22.43 35.61 -25.10
N LEU A 735 23.29 35.28 -26.08
CA LEU A 735 22.90 34.43 -27.20
C LEU A 735 22.62 32.99 -26.75
N PHE A 736 23.48 32.44 -25.89
CA PHE A 736 23.34 31.07 -25.39
C PHE A 736 22.07 30.90 -24.55
N SER A 737 21.83 31.78 -23.57
CA SER A 737 20.63 31.72 -22.71
C SER A 737 19.34 31.84 -23.53
N THR A 738 19.32 32.72 -24.52
CA THR A 738 18.18 32.89 -25.42
C THR A 738 17.92 31.63 -26.26
N ILE A 739 18.98 31.00 -26.79
CA ILE A 739 18.86 29.74 -27.55
C ILE A 739 18.36 28.59 -26.65
N GLN A 740 18.84 28.51 -25.40
CA GLN A 740 18.38 27.51 -24.44
C GLN A 740 16.89 27.68 -24.11
N GLU A 741 16.41 28.90 -23.88
CA GLU A 741 14.99 29.13 -23.61
C GLU A 741 14.11 28.81 -24.83
N LEU A 742 14.54 29.17 -26.04
CA LEU A 742 13.83 28.78 -27.27
C LEU A 742 13.74 27.25 -27.41
N LYS A 743 14.85 26.53 -27.18
CA LYS A 743 14.88 25.05 -27.21
C LYS A 743 13.98 24.43 -26.14
N LYS A 744 14.03 24.94 -24.90
CA LYS A 744 13.21 24.48 -23.77
C LYS A 744 11.70 24.62 -24.05
N HIS A 745 11.31 25.67 -24.78
CA HIS A 745 9.93 25.91 -25.19
C HIS A 745 9.56 25.31 -26.56
N GLY A 746 10.43 24.49 -27.17
CA GLY A 746 10.17 23.82 -28.44
C GLY A 746 10.05 24.77 -29.64
N LEU A 747 10.58 25.99 -29.53
CA LEU A 747 10.56 27.00 -30.59
C LEU A 747 11.77 26.84 -31.51
N GLN A 748 11.58 27.13 -32.80
CA GLN A 748 12.68 27.07 -33.77
C GLN A 748 13.72 28.15 -33.49
N VAL A 749 14.98 27.74 -33.41
CA VAL A 749 16.11 28.66 -33.24
C VAL A 749 16.44 29.31 -34.58
N GLY A 750 16.42 30.65 -34.62
CA GLY A 750 16.78 31.41 -35.81
C GLY A 750 18.25 31.22 -36.20
N ASN A 751 18.53 31.15 -37.51
CA ASN A 751 19.88 30.95 -38.04
C ASN A 751 20.86 32.04 -37.58
N ASP A 752 20.42 33.29 -37.45
CA ASP A 752 21.26 34.42 -37.04
C ASP A 752 21.73 34.31 -35.58
N LEU A 753 20.87 33.81 -34.68
CA LEU A 753 21.24 33.54 -33.28
C LEU A 753 22.29 32.44 -33.21
N MET A 754 22.07 31.33 -33.93
CA MET A 754 22.99 30.20 -33.94
C MET A 754 24.33 30.57 -34.58
N ALA A 755 24.32 31.36 -35.66
CA ALA A 755 25.52 31.88 -36.31
C ALA A 755 26.30 32.84 -35.39
N GLY A 756 25.60 33.74 -34.69
CA GLY A 756 26.20 34.63 -33.70
C GLY A 756 26.87 33.88 -32.54
N LEU A 757 26.16 32.89 -31.96
CA LEU A 757 26.71 32.05 -30.89
C LEU A 757 27.94 31.27 -31.38
N MET A 758 27.84 30.65 -32.55
CA MET A 758 28.93 29.88 -33.16
C MET A 758 30.18 30.73 -33.38
N LEU A 759 30.03 31.95 -33.89
CA LEU A 759 31.14 32.87 -34.16
C LEU A 759 31.87 33.29 -32.87
N ILE A 760 31.11 33.67 -31.84
CA ILE A 760 31.69 34.09 -30.55
C ILE A 760 32.29 32.91 -29.81
N HIS A 761 31.61 31.77 -29.82
CA HIS A 761 32.12 30.54 -29.23
C HIS A 761 33.43 30.12 -29.89
N SER A 762 33.53 30.26 -31.21
CA SER A 762 34.77 30.00 -31.97
C SER A 762 35.92 30.92 -31.52
N TYR A 763 35.64 32.20 -31.22
CA TYR A 763 36.62 33.12 -30.64
C TYR A 763 37.07 32.72 -29.21
N LEU A 764 36.12 32.36 -28.33
CA LEU A 764 36.43 31.93 -26.97
C LEU A 764 37.21 30.61 -26.96
N LEU A 765 36.82 29.67 -27.81
CA LEU A 765 37.44 28.36 -27.95
C LEU A 765 38.84 28.46 -28.58
N ALA A 766 39.04 29.36 -29.54
CA ALA A 766 40.37 29.65 -30.08
C ALA A 766 41.34 30.09 -28.97
N ARG A 767 40.92 31.02 -28.10
CA ARG A 767 41.77 31.48 -26.98
C ARG A 767 42.13 30.35 -26.02
N TYR A 768 41.21 29.42 -25.78
CA TYR A 768 41.47 28.22 -24.99
C TYR A 768 42.55 27.35 -25.63
N HIS A 769 42.41 27.02 -26.92
CA HIS A 769 43.39 26.19 -27.63
C HIS A 769 44.76 26.86 -27.77
N VAL A 770 44.82 28.19 -27.93
CA VAL A 770 46.08 28.95 -27.91
C VAL A 770 46.77 28.84 -26.55
N ARG A 771 46.02 28.94 -25.43
CA ARG A 771 46.58 28.80 -24.07
C ARG A 771 47.17 27.40 -23.84
N ASN A 772 46.57 26.38 -24.44
CA ASN A 772 46.97 24.98 -24.29
C ASN A 772 47.92 24.49 -25.39
N SER A 773 48.47 25.40 -26.22
CA SER A 773 49.39 25.10 -27.33
C SER A 773 48.84 24.17 -28.42
N ASN A 774 47.51 24.07 -28.57
CA ASN A 774 46.84 23.29 -29.60
C ASN A 774 46.69 24.10 -30.90
N HIS A 775 47.80 24.36 -31.58
CA HIS A 775 47.85 25.23 -32.76
C HIS A 775 46.94 24.75 -33.91
N ASP A 776 46.79 23.43 -34.09
CA ASP A 776 46.03 22.81 -35.17
C ASP A 776 44.51 23.08 -35.06
N LEU A 777 43.98 23.22 -33.84
CA LEU A 777 42.57 23.60 -33.61
C LEU A 777 42.41 25.11 -33.49
N ALA A 778 43.40 25.80 -32.89
CA ALA A 778 43.35 27.24 -32.70
C ALA A 778 43.36 28.01 -34.04
N ALA A 779 44.23 27.62 -34.98
CA ALA A 779 44.42 28.37 -36.22
C ALA A 779 43.16 28.40 -37.11
N PRO A 780 42.46 27.27 -37.40
CA PRO A 780 41.26 27.32 -38.22
C PRO A 780 40.07 28.03 -37.55
N LEU A 781 39.95 27.95 -36.21
CA LEU A 781 38.97 28.72 -35.45
C LEU A 781 39.23 30.24 -35.58
N LEU A 782 40.49 30.66 -35.48
CA LEU A 782 40.89 32.05 -35.68
C LEU A 782 40.71 32.52 -37.13
N VAL A 783 40.85 31.64 -38.12
CA VAL A 783 40.50 31.93 -39.52
C VAL A 783 39.02 32.24 -39.64
N ARG A 784 38.13 31.38 -39.10
CA ARG A 784 36.67 31.62 -39.10
C ARG A 784 36.30 32.97 -38.48
N VAL A 785 36.91 33.31 -37.34
CA VAL A 785 36.69 34.58 -36.65
C VAL A 785 37.22 35.76 -37.47
N ALA A 786 38.40 35.62 -38.08
CA ALA A 786 39.03 36.67 -38.89
C ALA A 786 38.28 36.94 -40.21
N GLU A 787 37.55 35.97 -40.76
CA GLU A 787 36.67 36.19 -41.91
C GLU A 787 35.45 37.06 -41.55
N SER A 788 35.02 37.04 -40.28
CA SER A 788 33.92 37.86 -39.75
C SER A 788 34.42 38.96 -38.80
N ILE A 789 35.56 39.57 -39.11
CA ILE A 789 36.25 40.53 -38.23
C ILE A 789 35.41 41.78 -37.88
N SER A 790 34.42 42.12 -38.72
CA SER A 790 33.49 43.23 -38.49
C SER A 790 32.65 43.05 -37.21
N PHE A 791 32.47 41.81 -36.73
CA PHE A 791 31.80 41.51 -35.47
C PHE A 791 32.69 41.82 -34.24
N PHE A 792 34.00 41.97 -34.42
CA PHE A 792 34.99 42.17 -33.36
C PHE A 792 35.80 43.47 -33.54
N PRO A 793 35.16 44.65 -33.66
CA PRO A 793 35.84 45.88 -34.07
C PRO A 793 36.95 46.32 -33.10
N LEU A 794 36.71 46.24 -31.79
CA LEU A 794 37.68 46.68 -30.76
C LEU A 794 38.95 45.81 -30.74
N HIS A 795 38.80 44.49 -30.90
CA HIS A 795 39.90 43.53 -30.80
C HIS A 795 40.43 43.08 -32.17
N ALA A 796 39.98 43.70 -33.27
CA ALA A 796 40.33 43.30 -34.62
C ALA A 796 41.85 43.18 -34.87
N PRO A 797 42.71 44.15 -34.46
CA PRO A 797 44.16 44.03 -34.65
C PRO A 797 44.77 42.84 -33.88
N SER A 798 44.30 42.59 -32.66
CA SER A 798 44.80 41.52 -31.78
C SER A 798 44.40 40.13 -32.30
N ILE A 799 43.15 40.00 -32.76
CA ILE A 799 42.63 38.77 -33.37
C ILE A 799 43.42 38.45 -34.63
N LEU A 800 43.53 39.40 -35.57
CA LEU A 800 44.26 39.22 -36.82
C LEU A 800 45.74 38.89 -36.60
N THR A 801 46.39 39.52 -35.62
CA THR A 801 47.77 39.20 -35.23
C THR A 801 47.89 37.76 -34.74
N SER A 802 46.97 37.33 -33.87
CA SER A 802 46.92 35.96 -33.36
C SER A 802 46.67 34.95 -34.49
N THR A 803 45.74 35.25 -35.42
CA THR A 803 45.46 34.42 -36.59
C THR A 803 46.72 34.18 -37.43
N VAL A 804 47.51 35.23 -37.71
CA VAL A 804 48.74 35.09 -38.52
C VAL A 804 49.79 34.24 -37.81
N ILE A 805 49.97 34.43 -36.50
CA ILE A 805 50.96 33.69 -35.71
C ILE A 805 50.60 32.20 -35.62
N GLU A 806 49.34 31.91 -35.31
CA GLU A 806 48.86 30.55 -35.12
C GLU A 806 48.78 29.79 -36.45
N CYS A 807 48.34 30.43 -37.55
CA CYS A 807 48.42 29.84 -38.89
C CYS A 807 49.85 29.51 -39.31
N LYS A 808 50.83 30.35 -38.95
CA LYS A 808 52.26 30.04 -39.20
C LYS A 808 52.74 28.83 -38.41
N LYS A 809 52.32 28.67 -37.15
CA LYS A 809 52.69 27.52 -36.31
C LYS A 809 52.01 26.23 -36.77
N ALA A 810 50.77 26.31 -37.24
CA ALA A 810 50.00 25.19 -37.80
C ALA A 810 50.30 24.90 -39.28
N ASN A 811 51.34 25.51 -39.87
CA ASN A 811 51.73 25.37 -41.27
C ASN A 811 50.68 25.78 -42.34
N LEU A 812 49.64 26.55 -41.98
CA LEU A 812 48.64 27.10 -42.89
C LEU A 812 49.16 28.35 -43.60
N LYS A 813 50.00 28.16 -44.63
CA LYS A 813 50.76 29.23 -45.27
C LYS A 813 49.86 30.20 -46.06
N GLU A 814 48.82 29.71 -46.73
CA GLU A 814 47.92 30.55 -47.53
C GLU A 814 47.09 31.48 -46.63
N SER A 815 46.45 30.92 -45.60
CA SER A 815 45.69 31.69 -44.62
C SER A 815 46.57 32.69 -43.86
N ALA A 816 47.80 32.30 -43.48
CA ALA A 816 48.75 33.21 -42.85
C ALA A 816 49.09 34.41 -43.76
N LEU A 817 49.30 34.18 -45.06
CA LEU A 817 49.58 35.24 -46.03
C LEU A 817 48.36 36.16 -46.27
N LYS A 818 47.16 35.58 -46.39
CA LYS A 818 45.88 36.31 -46.56
C LYS A 818 45.67 37.31 -45.41
N PHE A 819 45.72 36.85 -44.17
CA PHE A 819 45.49 37.71 -43.00
C PHE A 819 46.67 38.62 -42.67
N ALA A 820 47.92 38.23 -42.97
CA ALA A 820 49.07 39.12 -42.86
C ALA A 820 48.94 40.32 -43.81
N THR A 821 48.43 40.09 -45.02
CA THR A 821 48.17 41.16 -46.00
C THR A 821 47.03 42.07 -45.54
N LEU A 822 45.95 41.51 -44.99
CA LEU A 822 44.84 42.28 -44.41
C LEU A 822 45.30 43.16 -43.24
N LEU A 823 46.13 42.61 -42.36
CA LEU A 823 46.64 43.29 -41.17
C LEU A 823 47.63 44.42 -41.50
N LEU A 824 48.35 44.36 -42.62
CA LEU A 824 49.27 45.41 -43.08
C LEU A 824 48.57 46.62 -43.75
N ARG A 825 47.25 46.57 -43.94
CA ARG A 825 46.45 47.72 -44.39
C ARG A 825 46.55 48.88 -43.39
N PRO A 826 46.45 50.14 -43.85
CA PRO A 826 46.62 51.32 -42.99
C PRO A 826 45.66 51.36 -41.79
N GLU A 827 44.47 50.75 -41.92
CA GLU A 827 43.44 50.62 -40.88
C GLU A 827 43.94 49.90 -39.61
N TYR A 828 44.74 48.84 -39.76
CA TYR A 828 45.17 47.97 -38.64
C TYR A 828 46.65 48.09 -38.32
N ARG A 829 47.47 48.58 -39.27
CA ARG A 829 48.93 48.60 -39.18
C ARG A 829 49.47 49.36 -37.97
N ASN A 830 48.82 50.46 -37.59
CA ASN A 830 49.27 51.32 -36.49
C ASN A 830 48.91 50.76 -35.10
N ASN A 831 47.97 49.81 -35.03
CA ASN A 831 47.49 49.21 -33.78
C ASN A 831 48.18 47.87 -33.45
N MET A 832 49.23 47.51 -34.20
CA MET A 832 50.05 46.32 -33.97
C MET A 832 51.24 46.61 -33.05
N GLU A 833 51.56 45.69 -32.16
CA GLU A 833 52.80 45.73 -31.38
C GLU A 833 54.04 45.53 -32.29
N ASP A 834 55.08 46.36 -32.07
CA ASP A 834 56.30 46.37 -32.89
C ASP A 834 57.06 45.02 -32.89
N LYS A 835 56.88 44.20 -31.85
CA LYS A 835 57.46 42.85 -31.73
C LYS A 835 57.01 41.92 -32.85
N TYR A 836 55.74 41.97 -33.22
CA TYR A 836 55.15 41.07 -34.22
C TYR A 836 55.21 41.67 -35.63
N ARG A 837 55.26 43.00 -35.74
CA ARG A 837 55.32 43.73 -37.02
C ARG A 837 56.43 43.25 -37.95
N LYS A 838 57.66 43.10 -37.45
CA LYS A 838 58.80 42.61 -38.26
C LYS A 838 58.59 41.17 -38.75
N GLN A 839 58.00 40.31 -37.91
CA GLN A 839 57.75 38.91 -38.24
C GLN A 839 56.65 38.78 -39.31
N ILE A 840 55.61 39.61 -39.25
CA ILE A 840 54.48 39.60 -40.19
C ILE A 840 54.89 40.22 -41.53
N GLU A 841 55.66 41.31 -41.52
CA GLU A 841 56.25 41.87 -42.75
C GLU A 841 57.17 40.86 -43.46
N LEU A 842 57.92 40.04 -42.71
CA LEU A 842 58.75 38.96 -43.25
C LEU A 842 57.93 37.85 -43.94
N ILE A 843 56.73 37.52 -43.43
CA ILE A 843 55.83 36.52 -44.05
C ILE A 843 55.38 36.99 -45.42
N VAL A 844 54.98 38.27 -45.55
CA VAL A 844 54.53 38.85 -46.82
C VAL A 844 55.70 39.06 -47.80
N ARG A 845 56.89 39.45 -47.31
CA ARG A 845 58.08 39.66 -48.16
C ARG A 845 58.71 38.36 -48.68
N LYS A 846 58.63 37.25 -47.95
CA LYS A 846 59.16 35.93 -48.35
C LYS A 846 58.12 35.04 -49.03
N ALA A 847 56.99 35.59 -49.48
CA ALA A 847 55.96 34.83 -50.17
C ALA A 847 56.56 34.15 -51.42
N PRO A 848 56.52 32.80 -51.53
CA PRO A 848 57.02 32.10 -52.70
C PRO A 848 56.18 32.50 -53.93
N ARG A 849 56.81 32.59 -55.11
CA ARG A 849 56.08 32.59 -56.38
C ARG A 849 55.27 31.29 -56.42
N MET A 850 53.95 31.41 -56.50
CA MET A 850 53.01 30.29 -56.46
C MET A 850 53.14 29.42 -57.72
N GLU A 851 54.13 28.53 -57.74
CA GLU A 851 54.19 27.40 -58.66
C GLU A 851 54.46 26.16 -57.80
N ASN A 852 53.44 25.29 -57.72
CA ASN A 852 53.43 23.98 -57.06
C ASN A 852 53.54 23.97 -55.53
N VAL A 853 52.56 24.59 -54.85
CA VAL A 853 52.22 24.20 -53.47
C VAL A 853 51.25 23.04 -53.55
N SER A 854 51.69 21.86 -53.12
CA SER A 854 50.87 20.67 -52.93
C SER A 854 49.64 21.03 -52.08
N ILE A 855 48.45 20.61 -52.54
CA ILE A 855 47.18 20.70 -51.82
C ILE A 855 47.44 20.43 -50.34
N GLU A 856 47.19 21.43 -49.49
CA GLU A 856 47.22 21.25 -48.04
C GLU A 856 46.37 20.01 -47.73
N GLU A 857 46.92 19.00 -47.04
CA GLU A 857 46.18 17.81 -46.63
C GLU A 857 45.07 18.22 -45.66
N LEU A 858 43.96 18.73 -46.21
CA LEU A 858 42.80 19.15 -45.48
C LEU A 858 42.17 17.90 -44.89
N SER A 859 42.04 17.87 -43.57
CA SER A 859 41.30 16.81 -42.90
C SER A 859 39.84 16.86 -43.39
N LEU A 860 39.44 15.82 -44.13
CA LEU A 860 38.09 15.69 -44.66
C LEU A 860 37.25 14.83 -43.71
N LEU A 861 36.06 15.33 -43.36
CA LEU A 861 35.07 14.62 -42.56
C LEU A 861 33.75 14.54 -43.35
N PRO A 862 32.96 13.47 -43.17
CA PRO A 862 31.69 13.31 -43.88
C PRO A 862 30.60 14.24 -43.30
N CYS A 863 29.83 14.86 -44.18
CA CYS A 863 28.62 15.59 -43.81
C CYS A 863 27.61 14.63 -43.14
N PRO A 864 27.07 14.93 -41.94
CA PRO A 864 26.21 14.00 -41.21
C PRO A 864 24.81 13.82 -41.86
N TYR A 865 24.49 14.61 -42.88
CA TYR A 865 23.19 14.54 -43.57
C TYR A 865 23.26 13.85 -44.94
N CYS A 866 24.40 13.88 -45.63
CA CYS A 866 24.52 13.39 -47.01
C CYS A 866 25.88 12.73 -47.33
N ASP A 867 26.72 12.50 -46.32
CA ASP A 867 28.00 11.80 -46.39
C ASP A 867 29.04 12.38 -47.37
N THR A 868 28.79 13.58 -47.94
CA THR A 868 29.79 14.29 -48.75
C THR A 868 30.99 14.64 -47.88
N LEU A 869 32.19 14.32 -48.35
CA LEU A 869 33.44 14.68 -47.67
C LEU A 869 33.67 16.20 -47.77
N LEU A 870 33.72 16.86 -46.62
CA LEU A 870 33.91 18.29 -46.47
C LEU A 870 35.15 18.57 -45.60
N PRO A 871 35.84 19.72 -45.78
CA PRO A 871 36.87 20.13 -44.83
C PRO A 871 36.28 20.24 -43.42
N ASP A 872 36.99 19.72 -42.43
CA ASP A 872 36.53 19.54 -41.04
C ASP A 872 35.98 20.81 -40.35
N MET A 873 36.37 22.00 -40.80
CA MET A 873 35.91 23.29 -40.26
C MET A 873 34.73 23.93 -41.01
N THR A 874 34.24 23.32 -42.08
CA THR A 874 33.09 23.81 -42.85
C THR A 874 31.76 23.46 -42.20
N LEU A 875 30.92 24.46 -41.93
CA LEU A 875 29.62 24.29 -41.27
C LEU A 875 28.43 24.42 -42.23
N HIS A 876 28.69 24.50 -43.53
CA HIS A 876 27.68 24.56 -44.57
C HIS A 876 28.03 23.56 -45.67
N CYS A 877 27.14 22.63 -45.95
CA CYS A 877 27.37 21.63 -46.99
C CYS A 877 26.89 22.16 -48.34
N SER A 878 27.79 22.28 -49.32
CA SER A 878 27.44 22.67 -50.69
C SER A 878 26.55 21.66 -51.42
N SER A 879 26.64 20.37 -51.06
CA SER A 879 25.84 19.30 -51.69
C SER A 879 24.39 19.26 -51.21
N CYS A 880 24.14 19.41 -49.91
CA CYS A 880 22.78 19.32 -49.34
C CYS A 880 22.21 20.67 -48.87
N ALA A 881 22.97 21.76 -48.99
CA ALA A 881 22.62 23.13 -48.61
C ALA A 881 22.21 23.32 -47.13
N ARG A 882 22.50 22.35 -46.24
CA ARG A 882 22.19 22.43 -44.80
C ARG A 882 23.33 23.04 -44.01
N ILE A 883 22.97 23.74 -42.93
CA ILE A 883 23.89 24.18 -41.89
C ILE A 883 24.16 22.98 -40.98
N ILE A 884 25.44 22.64 -40.78
CA ILE A 884 25.88 21.52 -39.97
C ILE A 884 26.19 22.02 -38.55
N PRO A 885 25.68 21.37 -37.49
CA PRO A 885 26.05 21.69 -36.12
C PRO A 885 27.56 21.62 -35.90
N PHE A 886 28.09 22.56 -35.12
CA PHE A 886 29.50 22.58 -34.74
C PHE A 886 29.73 21.87 -33.40
N CYS A 887 30.87 21.21 -33.27
CA CYS A 887 31.33 20.64 -32.01
C CYS A 887 31.72 21.75 -31.05
N ILE A 888 31.10 21.79 -29.86
CA ILE A 888 31.42 22.82 -28.85
C ILE A 888 32.83 22.73 -28.27
N ALA A 889 33.53 21.61 -28.42
CA ALA A 889 34.89 21.41 -27.89
C ALA A 889 36.01 21.64 -28.93
N SER A 890 35.79 21.28 -30.20
CA SER A 890 36.79 21.44 -31.28
C SER A 890 36.45 22.53 -32.29
N GLY A 891 35.18 22.93 -32.41
CA GLY A 891 34.69 23.87 -33.40
C GLY A 891 34.51 23.32 -34.82
N LYS A 892 34.88 22.06 -35.05
CA LYS A 892 34.67 21.31 -36.30
C LYS A 892 33.18 21.02 -36.53
N HIS A 893 32.79 20.70 -37.76
CA HIS A 893 31.45 20.14 -37.98
C HIS A 893 31.34 18.74 -37.38
N ILE A 894 30.16 18.40 -36.89
CA ILE A 894 29.87 17.10 -36.29
C ILE A 894 29.70 16.02 -37.38
N THR A 895 30.16 14.80 -37.09
CA THR A 895 29.98 13.59 -37.92
C THR A 895 29.02 12.61 -37.24
N SER A 896 28.55 11.59 -37.98
CA SER A 896 27.74 10.49 -37.46
C SER A 896 28.45 9.59 -36.45
N SER A 897 29.79 9.56 -36.46
CA SER A 897 30.63 8.83 -35.51
C SER A 897 31.16 9.72 -34.39
N GLU A 898 31.39 9.13 -33.21
CA GLU A 898 32.02 9.74 -32.02
C GLU A 898 31.33 10.99 -31.46
N ILE A 899 30.04 11.17 -31.76
CA ILE A 899 29.22 12.26 -31.25
C ILE A 899 28.82 12.02 -29.79
N THR A 900 28.86 13.07 -29.00
CA THR A 900 28.24 13.18 -27.67
C THR A 900 27.53 14.52 -27.57
N GLN A 901 26.87 14.78 -26.45
CA GLN A 901 26.33 16.09 -26.12
C GLN A 901 26.60 16.43 -24.66
N CYS A 902 26.67 17.72 -24.35
CA CYS A 902 26.69 18.13 -22.96
C CYS A 902 25.35 17.78 -22.29
N PRO A 903 25.33 17.09 -21.13
CA PRO A 903 24.09 16.69 -20.48
C PRO A 903 23.26 17.86 -19.95
N GLU A 904 23.86 19.05 -19.84
CA GLU A 904 23.21 20.25 -19.31
C GLU A 904 22.65 21.15 -20.41
N CYS A 905 23.43 21.38 -21.47
CA CYS A 905 23.02 22.30 -22.54
C CYS A 905 22.56 21.61 -23.82
N ASN A 906 22.67 20.28 -23.94
CA ASN A 906 22.30 19.49 -25.11
C ASN A 906 22.92 20.00 -26.43
N PHE A 907 24.09 20.63 -26.35
CA PHE A 907 24.87 20.98 -27.54
C PHE A 907 25.83 19.86 -27.91
N PRO A 908 26.03 19.60 -29.21
CA PRO A 908 26.82 18.47 -29.67
C PRO A 908 28.32 18.73 -29.55
N ALA A 909 29.06 17.66 -29.27
CA ALA A 909 30.51 17.65 -29.21
C ALA A 909 31.06 16.30 -29.71
N PHE A 910 32.35 16.27 -30.04
CA PHE A 910 33.06 15.00 -30.14
C PHE A 910 33.42 14.49 -28.75
N HIS A 911 33.09 13.23 -28.45
CA HIS A 911 33.27 12.62 -27.13
C HIS A 911 34.70 12.81 -26.60
N ARG A 912 35.70 12.50 -27.44
CA ARG A 912 37.13 12.65 -27.09
C ARG A 912 37.51 14.10 -26.74
N HIS A 913 37.06 15.07 -27.54
CA HIS A 913 37.44 16.46 -27.33
C HIS A 913 36.73 17.07 -26.12
N LEU A 914 35.49 16.68 -25.83
CA LEU A 914 34.77 17.16 -24.66
C LEU A 914 35.40 16.65 -23.36
N ILE A 915 35.76 15.37 -23.30
CA ILE A 915 36.46 14.78 -22.14
C ILE A 915 37.76 15.53 -21.86
N MET A 916 38.59 15.76 -22.88
CA MET A 916 39.86 16.45 -22.71
C MET A 916 39.71 17.85 -22.08
N ILE A 917 38.66 18.59 -22.46
CA ILE A 917 38.41 19.92 -21.88
C ILE A 917 37.87 19.80 -20.44
N VAL A 918 36.99 18.84 -20.18
CA VAL A 918 36.42 18.62 -18.84
C VAL A 918 37.49 18.14 -17.85
N GLU A 919 38.43 17.30 -18.27
CA GLU A 919 39.56 16.87 -17.43
C GLU A 919 40.49 18.03 -17.07
N GLN A 920 40.68 18.99 -17.98
CA GLN A 920 41.59 20.12 -17.78
C GLN A 920 40.94 21.28 -17.00
N GLU A 921 39.71 21.65 -17.34
CA GLU A 921 39.04 22.84 -16.80
C GLU A 921 37.89 22.51 -15.84
N GLY A 922 37.37 21.28 -15.86
CA GLY A 922 36.25 20.84 -15.03
C GLY A 922 34.86 21.18 -15.56
N PHE A 923 34.73 22.09 -16.54
CA PHE A 923 33.44 22.58 -17.00
C PHE A 923 33.22 22.44 -18.52
N CYS A 924 31.96 22.45 -18.94
CA CYS A 924 31.57 22.52 -20.34
C CYS A 924 32.11 23.81 -21.01
N PRO A 925 32.73 23.73 -22.21
CA PRO A 925 33.28 24.92 -22.87
C PRO A 925 32.21 25.93 -23.30
N LEU A 926 30.97 25.48 -23.52
CA LEU A 926 29.84 26.32 -23.92
C LEU A 926 29.09 26.87 -22.69
N CYS A 927 28.42 26.01 -21.90
CA CYS A 927 27.55 26.46 -20.81
C CYS A 927 28.26 26.71 -19.47
N ARG A 928 29.55 26.38 -19.35
CA ARG A 928 30.35 26.53 -18.12
C ARG A 928 29.86 25.74 -16.90
N THR A 929 28.87 24.87 -17.05
CA THR A 929 28.45 23.95 -15.99
C THR A 929 29.56 22.94 -15.69
N ASP A 930 29.76 22.63 -14.41
CA ASP A 930 30.71 21.61 -13.94
C ASP A 930 30.27 20.22 -14.42
N LEU A 931 31.17 19.55 -15.13
CA LEU A 931 30.97 18.21 -15.69
C LEU A 931 31.88 17.16 -15.05
N ARG A 932 32.62 17.50 -13.98
CA ARG A 932 33.54 16.56 -13.32
C ARG A 932 32.78 15.34 -12.78
N GLY A 933 33.21 14.15 -13.19
CA GLY A 933 32.62 12.88 -12.78
C GLY A 933 31.22 12.60 -13.35
N ARG A 934 30.73 13.40 -14.30
CA ARG A 934 29.42 13.17 -14.93
C ARG A 934 29.57 12.32 -16.20
N PRO A 935 28.75 11.27 -16.41
CA PRO A 935 28.79 10.46 -17.61
C PRO A 935 28.30 11.27 -18.82
N LEU A 936 29.01 11.14 -19.95
CA LEU A 936 28.62 11.74 -21.22
C LEU A 936 27.77 10.75 -22.05
N PRO A 937 26.69 11.19 -22.72
CA PRO A 937 25.86 10.33 -23.56
C PRO A 937 26.64 9.80 -24.78
N ASN A 938 26.49 8.52 -25.11
CA ASN A 938 27.12 7.89 -26.28
C ASN A 938 26.18 7.73 -27.49
N ASP A 939 24.86 7.79 -27.28
CA ASP A 939 23.85 7.60 -28.32
C ASP A 939 23.11 8.91 -28.60
N VAL A 940 23.70 9.78 -29.43
CA VAL A 940 23.10 11.07 -29.81
C VAL A 940 22.60 11.01 -31.25
N ASN A 941 21.29 11.18 -31.45
CA ASN A 941 20.69 11.22 -32.78
C ASN A 941 20.88 12.60 -33.42
N ILE A 942 21.66 12.68 -34.50
CA ILE A 942 21.95 13.94 -35.20
C ILE A 942 20.71 14.59 -35.82
N LYS A 943 19.64 13.83 -36.07
CA LYS A 943 18.38 14.38 -36.58
C LYS A 943 17.57 15.13 -35.52
N GLU A 944 17.89 14.96 -34.24
CA GLU A 944 17.23 15.61 -33.10
C GLU A 944 17.97 16.85 -32.60
N LEU A 945 19.17 17.12 -33.14
CA LEU A 945 20.03 18.28 -32.87
C LEU A 945 19.76 19.42 -33.85
#